data_AF-A0AAU7NR54-F1
#
_entry.id   AF-A0AAU7NR54-F1
#
_cell.length_a   1.000
_cell.length_b   1.000
_cell.length_c   1.000
_cell.angle_alpha   90.00
_cell.angle_beta   90.00
_cell.angle_gamma   90.00
#
_symmetry.space_group_name_H-M   'P 1'
#
loop_
_entity.id
_entity.type
_entity.pdbx_description
1 polymer ?
#
loop_
_entity_poly.entity_id
_entity_poly.type
_entity_poly.pdbx_seq_one_letter_code
_entity_poly.pdbx_strand_id
1 'polypeptide(L)'
;MKHPIYAEDWPDIDTVLYNRSVKLFRNLKNLLKVKLELFADTQVLQGDIFLFNHFSRFETFIPQFLIFEQTGAYSCAIASGEFFKEDTILSNYLMQVGVFPHDHPRLFAMLAEQILRGRKVIVFPEGSMVKDHRVIDHKGQYSIFSRSTGKRRKLHTGPAVLGQGVEALKAAIRHAFKIHDQERLQHWQDQLKFDSLDVLMAVSLKPTLIVPGSITFYPIRSSENLLFKIVERFSGDLTERQSEELLIEGNILLKDTDMDIRLGDPVNPCCVWDWRTHWLMEKLAPDITDSNTVFKLNKQATNWKQRLLGYFFIKNAQCSRNQYMEKIYASVTINLSHLASTLIMNYLGDKRDYIEKSRFYTVLYIAIKNLQKNPDIYLHRSLLIPDEYGDLAHGVNRRFDHFICVAKEAGLIAEQDECYRFLPKLCEDHDFDQVRLENPIIVYHNEAAPLSSVREALLTADRTYPQISPLQLAAWRFEDEQLALAIEQESCSKRQNGNFKDSETAIADPSPFLIQPKQANGFGILLIHGLLASPAEVRDYGRKLSSQGYTVMGVRLKGHGTSPYALRDLSFEDWDESVRHGFNILKIHCDKLFIVGFSTGGVLGLKLAANNPPELAGVVAVTVPVKFTNPAFMLVSLLHNTNALVHWVSSFEGVKPFIENKPEHPDINYRNIPVRALYELRRLIQHTEALLGDIETPTLLVYADQDPIVAPESAEIFFNKIGAKDKQLQAVTADRHGILMENLGETWAVIDAFIQKQRRRPSPMSLTPVTELIKEIAS
;
A
#
# COMPACT_ATOMS: atom_id res chain seq x y z
N MET A 1 -12.12 39.81 -38.82
CA MET A 1 -12.83 38.66 -38.21
C MET A 1 -11.79 37.76 -37.60
N LYS A 2 -11.84 37.48 -36.28
CA LYS A 2 -10.95 36.47 -35.69
C LYS A 2 -11.43 35.11 -36.22
N HIS A 3 -10.57 34.36 -36.89
CA HIS A 3 -10.87 32.97 -37.22
C HIS A 3 -11.27 32.23 -35.93
N PRO A 4 -12.33 31.41 -35.95
CA PRO A 4 -12.66 30.59 -34.79
C PRO A 4 -11.46 29.71 -34.46
N ILE A 5 -11.04 29.74 -33.18
CA ILE A 5 -9.85 29.01 -32.68
C ILE A 5 -10.07 27.49 -32.79
N TYR A 6 -11.34 27.05 -32.80
CA TYR A 6 -11.74 25.65 -32.86
C TYR A 6 -12.78 25.43 -33.96
N ALA A 7 -12.80 24.23 -34.56
CA ALA A 7 -13.81 23.83 -35.53
C ALA A 7 -15.21 23.81 -34.89
N GLU A 8 -16.25 24.18 -35.65
CA GLU A 8 -17.64 24.12 -35.15
C GLU A 8 -18.13 22.69 -34.92
N ASP A 9 -17.63 21.74 -35.74
CA ASP A 9 -17.88 20.31 -35.65
C ASP A 9 -16.67 19.61 -35.02
N TRP A 10 -16.72 19.38 -33.72
CA TRP A 10 -15.72 18.58 -33.03
C TRP A 10 -15.93 17.09 -33.31
N PRO A 11 -14.88 16.31 -33.61
CA PRO A 11 -15.02 14.92 -33.96
C PRO A 11 -15.61 14.09 -32.80
N ASP A 12 -16.35 13.06 -33.17
CA ASP A 12 -16.80 12.05 -32.23
C ASP A 12 -15.67 11.05 -31.93
N ILE A 13 -15.78 10.29 -30.84
CA ILE A 13 -14.74 9.32 -30.45
C ILE A 13 -14.52 8.28 -31.56
N ASP A 14 -13.28 8.17 -32.04
CA ASP A 14 -12.84 7.06 -32.88
C ASP A 14 -12.73 5.81 -32.00
N THR A 15 -13.74 4.96 -32.08
CA THR A 15 -13.83 3.72 -31.29
C THR A 15 -12.71 2.73 -31.61
N VAL A 16 -12.16 2.73 -32.83
CA VAL A 16 -11.06 1.84 -33.23
C VAL A 16 -9.76 2.31 -32.58
N LEU A 17 -9.48 3.61 -32.66
CA LEU A 17 -8.31 4.20 -32.01
C LEU A 17 -8.39 4.07 -30.49
N TYR A 18 -9.54 4.39 -29.90
CA TYR A 18 -9.76 4.29 -28.45
C TYR A 18 -9.51 2.86 -27.93
N ASN A 19 -10.04 1.85 -28.62
CA ASN A 19 -9.82 0.45 -28.27
C ASN A 19 -8.35 0.03 -28.42
N ARG A 20 -7.61 0.58 -29.38
CA ARG A 20 -6.15 0.38 -29.49
C ARG A 20 -5.42 1.01 -28.30
N SER A 21 -5.81 2.21 -27.89
CA SER A 21 -5.24 2.88 -26.70
C SER A 21 -5.48 2.10 -25.42
N VAL A 22 -6.68 1.53 -25.21
CA VAL A 22 -6.98 0.64 -24.08
C VAL A 22 -6.05 -0.58 -24.06
N LYS A 23 -5.84 -1.23 -25.20
CA LYS A 23 -4.92 -2.38 -25.30
C LYS A 23 -3.47 -2.00 -25.00
N LEU A 24 -3.02 -0.85 -25.53
CA LEU A 24 -1.69 -0.32 -25.25
C LEU A 24 -1.51 -0.03 -23.75
N PHE A 25 -2.49 0.62 -23.13
CA PHE A 25 -2.50 0.92 -21.70
C PHE A 25 -2.41 -0.35 -20.85
N ARG A 26 -3.19 -1.39 -21.18
CA ARG A 26 -3.13 -2.69 -20.49
C ARG A 26 -1.75 -3.34 -20.58
N ASN A 27 -1.12 -3.29 -21.74
CA ASN A 27 0.23 -3.82 -21.93
C ASN A 27 1.27 -3.01 -21.14
N LEU A 28 1.14 -1.68 -21.13
CA LEU A 28 2.02 -0.79 -20.37
C LEU A 28 1.87 -0.99 -18.85
N LYS A 29 0.64 -1.16 -18.35
CA LYS A 29 0.38 -1.49 -16.94
C LYS A 29 1.17 -2.73 -16.50
N ASN A 30 1.19 -3.77 -17.33
CA ASN A 30 1.93 -4.99 -17.06
C ASN A 30 3.47 -4.80 -17.16
N LEU A 31 3.94 -3.96 -18.09
CA LEU A 31 5.37 -3.70 -18.30
C LEU A 31 5.97 -2.83 -17.19
N LEU A 32 5.24 -1.81 -16.74
CA LEU A 32 5.73 -0.80 -15.79
C LEU A 32 5.65 -1.26 -14.33
N LYS A 33 5.04 -2.42 -14.06
CA LYS A 33 4.84 -2.98 -12.71
C LYS A 33 4.16 -2.00 -11.73
N VAL A 34 3.40 -1.04 -12.24
CA VAL A 34 2.62 -0.11 -11.40
C VAL A 34 1.41 -0.88 -10.86
N LYS A 35 1.29 -0.93 -9.53
CA LYS A 35 0.11 -1.52 -8.90
C LYS A 35 -1.01 -0.49 -8.93
N LEU A 36 -1.94 -0.70 -9.86
CA LEU A 36 -3.06 0.20 -10.12
C LEU A 36 -4.34 -0.45 -9.61
N GLU A 37 -4.83 0.02 -8.46
CA GLU A 37 -6.03 -0.48 -7.79
C GLU A 37 -7.17 0.56 -7.86
N LEU A 38 -8.31 0.13 -8.42
CA LEU A 38 -9.53 0.92 -8.47
C LEU A 38 -10.50 0.37 -7.41
N PHE A 39 -10.73 1.15 -6.35
CA PHE A 39 -11.68 0.86 -5.30
C PHE A 39 -13.03 1.47 -5.66
N ALA A 40 -13.90 0.62 -6.20
CA ALA A 40 -15.27 0.97 -6.53
C ALA A 40 -16.19 -0.26 -6.45
N ASP A 41 -17.42 -0.03 -6.03
CA ASP A 41 -18.52 -1.00 -6.03
C ASP A 41 -19.42 -0.73 -7.25
N THR A 42 -20.55 -0.06 -7.06
CA THR A 42 -21.52 0.26 -8.12
C THR A 42 -21.29 1.63 -8.77
N GLN A 43 -20.37 2.45 -8.24
CA GLN A 43 -20.18 3.85 -8.63
C GLN A 43 -19.81 3.98 -10.12
N VAL A 44 -18.95 3.10 -10.64
CA VAL A 44 -18.50 3.15 -12.05
C VAL A 44 -19.64 2.90 -13.03
N LEU A 45 -20.56 2.00 -12.68
CA LEU A 45 -21.72 1.69 -13.50
C LEU A 45 -22.75 2.83 -13.49
N GLN A 46 -23.02 3.39 -12.31
CA GLN A 46 -24.08 4.39 -12.10
C GLN A 46 -23.67 5.80 -12.52
N GLY A 47 -22.40 6.19 -12.30
CA GLY A 47 -21.89 7.54 -12.52
C GLY A 47 -21.87 7.97 -13.97
N ASP A 48 -22.03 9.27 -14.21
CA ASP A 48 -21.92 9.87 -15.56
C ASP A 48 -20.79 10.91 -15.65
N ILE A 49 -20.55 11.66 -14.57
CA ILE A 49 -19.47 12.64 -14.46
C ILE A 49 -18.53 12.21 -13.33
N PHE A 50 -17.29 11.84 -13.66
CA PHE A 50 -16.28 11.39 -12.71
C PHE A 50 -15.31 12.52 -12.40
N LEU A 51 -15.08 12.76 -11.11
CA LEU A 51 -14.18 13.79 -10.61
C LEU A 51 -12.98 13.17 -9.92
N PHE A 52 -11.79 13.68 -10.19
CA PHE A 52 -10.57 13.26 -9.51
C PHE A 52 -9.77 14.48 -9.04
N ASN A 53 -9.17 14.40 -7.85
CA ASN A 53 -8.08 15.30 -7.46
C ASN A 53 -6.89 15.10 -8.42
N HIS A 54 -6.07 16.14 -8.60
CA HIS A 54 -5.06 16.15 -9.66
C HIS A 54 -3.63 16.25 -9.10
N PHE A 55 -2.87 15.14 -9.16
CA PHE A 55 -1.47 14.98 -8.77
C PHE A 55 -0.46 15.01 -9.95
N SER A 56 -0.80 14.70 -11.21
CA SER A 56 0.10 14.88 -12.37
C SER A 56 -0.69 15.00 -13.68
N ARG A 57 -0.10 15.48 -14.78
CA ARG A 57 -0.80 15.48 -16.07
C ARG A 57 -0.92 14.08 -16.65
N PHE A 58 -0.02 13.17 -16.30
CA PHE A 58 -0.04 11.79 -16.80
C PHE A 58 -1.24 10.98 -16.29
N GLU A 59 -1.62 11.14 -15.02
CA GLU A 59 -2.80 10.46 -14.46
C GLU A 59 -4.10 10.83 -15.17
N THR A 60 -4.17 11.97 -15.86
CA THR A 60 -5.41 12.39 -16.53
C THR A 60 -5.85 11.41 -17.61
N PHE A 61 -4.93 10.62 -18.14
CA PHE A 61 -5.19 9.57 -19.12
C PHE A 61 -5.61 8.24 -18.51
N ILE A 62 -5.48 8.03 -17.20
CA ILE A 62 -5.63 6.71 -16.58
C ILE A 62 -7.11 6.37 -16.30
N PRO A 63 -7.91 7.24 -15.62
CA PRO A 63 -9.27 6.89 -15.22
C PRO A 63 -10.17 6.46 -16.38
N GLN A 64 -10.06 7.09 -17.55
CA GLN A 64 -10.87 6.75 -18.72
C GLN A 64 -10.73 5.30 -19.17
N PHE A 65 -9.51 4.77 -19.13
CA PHE A 65 -9.27 3.40 -19.55
C PHE A 65 -9.73 2.40 -18.48
N LEU A 66 -9.58 2.74 -17.19
CA LEU A 66 -10.08 1.89 -16.10
C LEU A 66 -11.62 1.83 -16.08
N ILE A 67 -12.29 2.97 -16.29
CA ILE A 67 -13.75 3.04 -16.40
C ILE A 67 -14.23 2.23 -17.61
N PHE A 68 -13.53 2.32 -18.75
CA PHE A 68 -13.84 1.53 -19.93
C PHE A 68 -13.67 0.03 -19.67
N GLU A 69 -12.62 -0.40 -18.98
CA GLU A 69 -12.41 -1.82 -18.65
C GLU A 69 -13.52 -2.41 -17.77
N GLN A 70 -14.11 -1.61 -16.88
CA GLN A 70 -15.17 -2.09 -15.99
C GLN A 70 -16.58 -1.97 -16.59
N THR A 71 -16.83 -0.99 -17.47
CA THR A 71 -18.19 -0.69 -17.94
C THR A 71 -18.41 -0.86 -19.44
N GLY A 72 -17.33 -0.92 -20.22
CA GLY A 72 -17.37 -0.81 -21.69
C GLY A 72 -17.77 0.58 -22.20
N ALA A 73 -18.04 1.55 -21.33
CA ALA A 73 -18.45 2.89 -21.74
C ALA A 73 -17.25 3.75 -22.13
N TYR A 74 -17.32 4.38 -23.29
CA TYR A 74 -16.35 5.38 -23.71
C TYR A 74 -16.40 6.60 -22.79
N SER A 75 -15.23 7.15 -22.49
CA SER A 75 -15.09 8.33 -21.64
C SER A 75 -14.53 9.52 -22.42
N CYS A 76 -15.05 10.70 -22.12
CA CYS A 76 -14.52 11.99 -22.57
C CYS A 76 -13.71 12.65 -21.46
N ALA A 77 -12.71 13.45 -21.81
CA ALA A 77 -11.90 14.21 -20.86
C ALA A 77 -11.75 15.68 -21.29
N ILE A 78 -11.24 16.52 -20.39
CA ILE A 78 -11.01 17.95 -20.64
C ILE A 78 -9.52 18.26 -20.49
N ALA A 79 -8.94 19.00 -21.43
CA ALA A 79 -7.53 19.39 -21.40
C ALA A 79 -7.32 20.90 -21.66
N SER A 80 -6.08 21.37 -21.44
CA SER A 80 -5.68 22.74 -21.77
C SER A 80 -5.85 23.01 -23.27
N GLY A 81 -6.38 24.18 -23.64
CA GLY A 81 -6.50 24.61 -25.03
C GLY A 81 -5.15 24.69 -25.76
N GLU A 82 -4.05 24.80 -25.01
CA GLU A 82 -2.69 24.80 -25.55
C GLU A 82 -2.34 23.52 -26.33
N PHE A 83 -2.94 22.38 -25.99
CA PHE A 83 -2.73 21.13 -26.74
C PHE A 83 -3.41 21.12 -28.12
N PHE A 84 -4.27 22.10 -28.40
CA PHE A 84 -5.09 22.17 -29.61
C PHE A 84 -4.81 23.42 -30.46
N LYS A 85 -3.81 24.24 -30.08
CA LYS A 85 -3.44 25.46 -30.84
C LYS A 85 -2.72 25.13 -32.14
N GLU A 86 -2.04 23.99 -32.19
CA GLU A 86 -1.28 23.51 -33.34
C GLU A 86 -1.86 22.16 -33.81
N ASP A 87 -1.87 21.95 -35.12
CA ASP A 87 -2.36 20.70 -35.73
C ASP A 87 -1.27 19.63 -35.69
N THR A 88 -1.04 19.10 -34.49
CA THR A 88 0.01 18.10 -34.20
C THR A 88 -0.57 16.69 -34.16
N ILE A 89 0.29 15.66 -34.22
CA ILE A 89 -0.14 14.27 -34.06
C ILE A 89 -0.84 14.08 -32.70
N LEU A 90 -0.33 14.73 -31.65
CA LEU A 90 -0.92 14.68 -30.32
C LEU A 90 -2.28 15.36 -30.27
N SER A 91 -2.42 16.55 -30.86
CA SER A 91 -3.70 17.27 -30.94
C SER A 91 -4.78 16.41 -31.61
N ASN A 92 -4.44 15.83 -32.78
CA ASN A 92 -5.33 14.93 -33.51
C ASN A 92 -5.68 13.68 -32.71
N TYR A 93 -4.70 13.07 -32.04
CA TYR A 93 -4.93 11.92 -31.18
C TYR A 93 -5.89 12.25 -30.04
N LEU A 94 -5.65 13.35 -29.31
CA LEU A 94 -6.49 13.80 -28.20
C LEU A 94 -7.93 14.06 -28.65
N MET A 95 -8.11 14.72 -29.80
CA MET A 95 -9.43 14.94 -30.40
C MET A 95 -10.15 13.61 -30.68
N GLN A 96 -9.46 12.66 -31.33
CA GLN A 96 -10.05 11.38 -31.74
C GLN A 96 -10.36 10.45 -30.56
N VAL A 97 -9.64 10.56 -29.43
CA VAL A 97 -9.93 9.77 -28.23
C VAL A 97 -10.91 10.45 -27.26
N GLY A 98 -11.54 11.56 -27.67
CA GLY A 98 -12.63 12.19 -26.91
C GLY A 98 -12.19 13.23 -25.88
N VAL A 99 -11.06 13.91 -26.09
CA VAL A 99 -10.60 15.01 -25.25
C VAL A 99 -11.07 16.35 -25.82
N PHE A 100 -11.56 17.23 -24.96
CA PHE A 100 -12.10 18.55 -25.34
C PHE A 100 -11.29 19.69 -24.70
N PRO A 101 -11.08 20.82 -25.41
CA PRO A 101 -10.41 21.99 -24.85
C PRO A 101 -11.32 22.70 -23.84
N HIS A 102 -10.76 23.04 -22.67
CA HIS A 102 -11.50 23.71 -21.59
C HIS A 102 -12.07 25.10 -21.98
N ASP A 103 -11.50 25.74 -23.00
CA ASP A 103 -11.87 27.05 -23.54
C ASP A 103 -12.78 26.96 -24.78
N HIS A 104 -13.25 25.76 -25.15
CA HIS A 104 -14.21 25.59 -26.24
C HIS A 104 -15.55 26.29 -25.92
N PRO A 105 -16.11 27.13 -26.82
CA PRO A 105 -17.32 27.91 -26.54
C PRO A 105 -18.58 27.05 -26.32
N ARG A 106 -18.60 25.82 -26.86
CA ARG A 106 -19.70 24.84 -26.71
C ARG A 106 -19.37 23.67 -25.76
N LEU A 107 -18.28 23.74 -24.99
CA LEU A 107 -17.77 22.63 -24.16
C LEU A 107 -18.88 21.89 -23.38
N PHE A 108 -19.66 22.62 -22.57
CA PHE A 108 -20.69 21.98 -21.74
C PHE A 108 -21.84 21.38 -22.54
N ALA A 109 -22.23 22.02 -23.65
CA ALA A 109 -23.28 21.47 -24.52
C ALA A 109 -22.82 20.15 -25.14
N MET A 110 -21.58 20.11 -25.63
CA MET A 110 -21.01 18.91 -26.23
C MET A 110 -20.86 17.80 -25.21
N LEU A 111 -20.28 18.07 -24.03
CA LEU A 111 -20.18 17.07 -22.96
C LEU A 111 -21.55 16.57 -22.48
N ALA A 112 -22.56 17.44 -22.44
CA ALA A 112 -23.93 17.04 -22.10
C ALA A 112 -24.52 16.09 -23.14
N GLU A 113 -24.31 16.34 -24.43
CA GLU A 113 -24.70 15.43 -25.52
C GLU A 113 -24.00 14.07 -25.38
N GLN A 114 -22.70 14.06 -25.02
CA GLN A 114 -21.95 12.82 -24.78
C GLN A 114 -22.51 12.02 -23.60
N ILE A 115 -22.86 12.68 -22.49
CA ILE A 115 -23.48 12.05 -21.32
C ILE A 115 -24.84 11.43 -21.69
N LEU A 116 -25.67 12.15 -22.45
CA LEU A 116 -26.96 11.62 -22.90
C LEU A 116 -26.78 10.39 -23.79
N ARG A 117 -25.74 10.33 -24.63
CA ARG A 117 -25.36 9.14 -25.42
C ARG A 117 -24.79 7.99 -24.58
N GLY A 118 -24.80 8.09 -23.25
CA GLY A 118 -24.34 7.05 -22.34
C GLY A 118 -22.83 7.02 -22.10
N ARG A 119 -22.09 8.02 -22.61
CA ARG A 119 -20.65 8.14 -22.37
C ARG A 119 -20.37 8.80 -21.03
N LYS A 120 -19.18 8.52 -20.50
CA LYS A 120 -18.74 9.07 -19.22
C LYS A 120 -17.92 10.33 -19.45
N VAL A 121 -17.91 11.26 -18.51
CA VAL A 121 -17.09 12.48 -18.60
C VAL A 121 -16.18 12.56 -17.40
N ILE A 122 -14.88 12.73 -17.63
CA ILE A 122 -13.86 12.89 -16.59
C ILE A 122 -13.52 14.38 -16.49
N VAL A 123 -13.59 14.90 -15.27
CA VAL A 123 -13.29 16.30 -14.99
C VAL A 123 -12.41 16.41 -13.76
N PHE A 124 -11.35 17.19 -13.85
CA PHE A 124 -10.52 17.55 -12.70
C PHE A 124 -11.03 18.89 -12.16
N PRO A 125 -11.78 18.93 -11.03
CA PRO A 125 -12.52 20.11 -10.58
C PRO A 125 -11.62 21.26 -10.11
N GLU A 126 -10.34 20.97 -9.93
CA GLU A 126 -9.28 21.91 -9.60
C GLU A 126 -8.92 22.80 -10.81
N GLY A 127 -9.21 22.32 -12.03
CA GLY A 127 -9.11 23.02 -13.32
C GLY A 127 -7.68 23.26 -13.81
N SER A 128 -6.79 23.56 -12.88
CA SER A 128 -5.36 23.36 -13.01
C SER A 128 -4.96 22.37 -11.90
N MET A 129 -3.95 21.55 -12.16
CA MET A 129 -3.31 20.65 -11.19
C MET A 129 -3.32 21.28 -9.78
N VAL A 130 -3.73 20.55 -8.73
CA VAL A 130 -3.77 21.15 -7.38
C VAL A 130 -2.37 21.50 -6.94
N LYS A 131 -2.22 22.81 -6.72
CA LYS A 131 -0.97 23.55 -6.77
C LYS A 131 -0.68 24.29 -5.47
N ASP A 132 -1.47 24.17 -4.39
CA ASP A 132 -1.20 24.98 -3.17
C ASP A 132 -1.63 24.42 -1.79
N HIS A 133 -0.92 24.91 -0.76
CA HIS A 133 -0.55 24.38 0.55
C HIS A 133 -1.65 24.33 1.62
N ARG A 134 -2.93 24.44 1.25
CA ARG A 134 -4.04 24.36 2.21
C ARG A 134 -5.37 24.18 1.51
N VAL A 135 -5.87 22.95 1.51
CA VAL A 135 -7.17 22.57 0.93
C VAL A 135 -8.34 23.24 1.66
N ILE A 136 -8.16 23.53 2.96
CA ILE A 136 -9.16 24.12 3.84
C ILE A 136 -8.70 25.51 4.30
N ASP A 137 -9.52 26.54 4.13
CA ASP A 137 -9.23 27.89 4.63
C ASP A 137 -9.41 28.00 6.17
N HIS A 138 -9.06 29.15 6.76
CA HIS A 138 -9.24 29.39 8.20
C HIS A 138 -10.71 29.31 8.68
N LYS A 139 -11.69 29.25 7.77
CA LYS A 139 -13.12 29.15 8.04
C LYS A 139 -13.67 27.74 7.78
N GLY A 140 -12.82 26.76 7.49
CA GLY A 140 -13.23 25.39 7.21
C GLY A 140 -13.76 25.16 5.78
N GLN A 141 -13.59 26.12 4.86
CA GLN A 141 -14.10 26.01 3.48
C GLN A 141 -13.02 25.54 2.50
N TYR A 142 -13.41 24.67 1.56
CA TYR A 142 -12.55 24.22 0.48
C TYR A 142 -12.20 25.37 -0.48
N SER A 143 -10.90 25.67 -0.64
CA SER A 143 -10.40 26.73 -1.53
C SER A 143 -9.06 26.35 -2.15
N ILE A 144 -8.77 26.86 -3.35
CA ILE A 144 -7.48 26.67 -4.04
C ILE A 144 -6.90 28.02 -4.45
N PHE A 145 -5.58 28.13 -4.53
CA PHE A 145 -4.92 29.32 -5.04
C PHE A 145 -4.95 29.36 -6.58
N SER A 146 -5.03 30.57 -7.16
CA SER A 146 -5.16 30.77 -8.60
C SER A 146 -4.09 31.70 -9.15
N ARG A 147 -3.26 31.17 -10.06
CA ARG A 147 -2.18 31.90 -10.75
C ARG A 147 -2.68 33.11 -11.55
N SER A 148 -3.86 32.99 -12.18
CA SER A 148 -4.41 34.05 -13.05
C SER A 148 -4.89 35.29 -12.30
N THR A 149 -5.15 35.19 -10.99
CA THR A 149 -5.73 36.28 -10.19
C THR A 149 -4.88 36.68 -8.99
N GLY A 150 -3.80 35.94 -8.67
CA GLY A 150 -2.97 36.18 -7.48
C GLY A 150 -3.76 36.12 -6.17
N LYS A 151 -4.91 35.42 -6.15
CA LYS A 151 -5.86 35.37 -5.04
C LYS A 151 -6.39 33.95 -4.88
N ARG A 152 -6.70 33.55 -3.64
CA ARG A 152 -7.45 32.32 -3.36
C ARG A 152 -8.84 32.40 -4.00
N ARG A 153 -9.21 31.35 -4.71
CA ARG A 153 -10.53 31.19 -5.34
C ARG A 153 -11.17 29.89 -4.88
N LYS A 154 -12.49 29.84 -4.97
CA LYS A 154 -13.21 28.58 -4.80
C LYS A 154 -12.96 27.68 -6.01
N LEU A 155 -12.96 26.37 -5.79
CA LEU A 155 -12.84 25.35 -6.83
C LEU A 155 -13.92 25.54 -7.92
N HIS A 156 -13.63 25.06 -9.14
CA HIS A 156 -14.52 25.25 -10.28
C HIS A 156 -15.86 24.55 -10.04
N THR A 157 -16.96 25.26 -10.32
CA THR A 157 -18.31 24.71 -10.31
C THR A 157 -18.68 24.01 -11.63
N GLY A 158 -17.73 23.87 -12.56
CA GLY A 158 -17.95 23.32 -13.91
C GLY A 158 -18.70 21.99 -13.92
N PRO A 159 -18.28 20.97 -13.15
CA PRO A 159 -19.00 19.71 -13.03
C PRO A 159 -20.45 19.86 -12.55
N ALA A 160 -20.68 20.69 -11.52
CA ALA A 160 -22.02 20.92 -11.01
C ALA A 160 -22.92 21.67 -12.02
N VAL A 161 -22.32 22.56 -12.81
CA VAL A 161 -23.03 23.27 -13.89
C VAL A 161 -23.36 22.29 -15.01
N LEU A 162 -22.43 21.43 -15.41
CA LEU A 162 -22.64 20.38 -16.41
C LEU A 162 -23.76 19.43 -15.97
N GLY A 163 -23.70 18.90 -14.75
CA GLY A 163 -24.71 17.98 -14.21
C GLY A 163 -26.11 18.60 -14.16
N GLN A 164 -26.23 19.83 -13.66
CA GLN A 164 -27.53 20.54 -13.66
C GLN A 164 -28.02 20.85 -15.08
N GLY A 165 -27.10 21.15 -16.00
CA GLY A 165 -27.44 21.39 -17.40
C GLY A 165 -27.99 20.15 -18.08
N VAL A 166 -27.38 18.98 -17.85
CA VAL A 166 -27.91 17.69 -18.34
C VAL A 166 -29.30 17.41 -17.77
N GLU A 167 -29.53 17.64 -16.48
CA GLU A 167 -30.85 17.46 -15.87
C GLU A 167 -31.91 18.43 -16.42
N ALA A 168 -31.53 19.66 -16.74
CA ALA A 168 -32.41 20.61 -17.40
C ALA A 168 -32.76 20.18 -18.84
N LEU A 169 -31.81 19.62 -19.60
CA LEU A 169 -32.05 19.06 -20.93
C LEU A 169 -32.99 17.84 -20.85
N LYS A 170 -32.76 16.93 -19.89
CA LYS A 170 -33.67 15.81 -19.63
C LYS A 170 -35.06 16.28 -19.25
N ALA A 171 -35.18 17.35 -18.46
CA ALA A 171 -36.48 17.95 -18.13
C ALA A 171 -37.20 18.50 -19.37
N ALA A 172 -36.49 19.12 -20.31
CA ALA A 172 -37.06 19.58 -21.58
C ALA A 172 -37.54 18.41 -22.46
N ILE A 173 -36.76 17.32 -22.53
CA ILE A 173 -37.15 16.09 -23.24
C ILE A 173 -38.40 15.46 -22.61
N ARG A 174 -38.41 15.28 -21.27
CA ARG A 174 -39.58 14.75 -20.53
C ARG A 174 -40.82 15.62 -20.74
N HIS A 175 -40.65 16.94 -20.81
CA HIS A 175 -41.75 17.85 -21.11
C HIS A 175 -42.32 17.60 -22.51
N ALA A 176 -41.46 17.48 -23.53
CA ALA A 176 -41.89 17.17 -24.91
C ALA A 176 -42.68 15.85 -24.98
N PHE A 177 -42.24 14.80 -24.28
CA PHE A 177 -43.00 13.55 -24.14
C PHE A 177 -44.37 13.77 -23.46
N LYS A 178 -44.43 14.56 -22.39
CA LYS A 178 -45.66 14.83 -21.64
C LYS A 178 -46.72 15.56 -22.47
N ILE A 179 -46.32 16.46 -23.37
CA ILE A 179 -47.23 17.21 -24.23
C ILE A 179 -47.41 16.57 -25.61
N HIS A 180 -46.79 15.41 -25.86
CA HIS A 180 -46.82 14.69 -27.14
C HIS A 180 -46.33 15.52 -28.36
N ASP A 181 -45.30 16.35 -28.15
CA ASP A 181 -44.70 17.19 -29.19
C ASP A 181 -43.74 16.37 -30.08
N GLN A 182 -44.28 15.76 -31.13
CA GLN A 182 -43.55 14.85 -32.01
C GLN A 182 -42.41 15.52 -32.78
N GLU A 183 -42.61 16.77 -33.23
CA GLU A 183 -41.60 17.51 -33.98
C GLU A 183 -40.35 17.73 -33.13
N ARG A 184 -40.54 18.13 -31.87
CA ARG A 184 -39.45 18.35 -30.93
C ARG A 184 -38.78 17.07 -30.46
N LEU A 185 -39.55 15.99 -30.30
CA LEU A 185 -39.00 14.67 -29.97
C LEU A 185 -38.11 14.13 -31.09
N GLN A 186 -38.55 14.27 -32.35
CA GLN A 186 -37.73 13.92 -33.51
C GLN A 186 -36.47 14.79 -33.59
N HIS A 187 -36.59 16.10 -33.34
CA HIS A 187 -35.44 16.99 -33.28
C HIS A 187 -34.39 16.56 -32.24
N TRP A 188 -34.83 16.20 -31.02
CA TRP A 188 -33.93 15.68 -29.99
C TRP A 188 -33.31 14.34 -30.38
N GLN A 189 -34.09 13.43 -30.98
CA GLN A 189 -33.60 12.14 -31.46
C GLN A 189 -32.48 12.33 -32.50
N ASP A 190 -32.70 13.21 -33.48
CA ASP A 190 -31.76 13.46 -34.57
C ASP A 190 -30.49 14.17 -34.05
N GLN A 191 -30.66 15.19 -33.21
CA GLN A 191 -29.53 15.95 -32.64
C GLN A 191 -28.64 15.05 -31.76
N LEU A 192 -29.26 14.21 -30.92
CA LEU A 192 -28.53 13.34 -30.00
C LEU A 192 -28.14 12.00 -30.65
N LYS A 193 -28.57 11.73 -31.89
CA LYS A 193 -28.29 10.52 -32.67
C LYS A 193 -28.77 9.24 -31.98
N PHE A 194 -30.01 9.24 -31.49
CA PHE A 194 -30.62 8.03 -30.90
C PHE A 194 -31.38 7.21 -31.95
N ASP A 195 -31.31 5.88 -31.82
CA ASP A 195 -31.98 4.96 -32.74
C ASP A 195 -33.51 4.94 -32.55
N SER A 196 -34.02 5.30 -31.37
CA SER A 196 -35.45 5.33 -31.07
C SER A 196 -35.83 6.34 -29.98
N LEU A 197 -37.09 6.77 -29.99
CA LEU A 197 -37.68 7.60 -28.94
C LEU A 197 -37.77 6.88 -27.58
N ASP A 198 -37.88 5.55 -27.56
CA ASP A 198 -37.91 4.77 -26.32
C ASP A 198 -36.58 4.87 -25.55
N VAL A 199 -35.45 4.79 -26.28
CA VAL A 199 -34.11 4.98 -25.70
C VAL A 199 -33.95 6.41 -25.19
N LEU A 200 -34.40 7.41 -25.95
CA LEU A 200 -34.39 8.82 -25.53
C LEU A 200 -35.20 9.04 -24.24
N MET A 201 -36.38 8.42 -24.14
CA MET A 201 -37.22 8.48 -22.93
C MET A 201 -36.52 7.82 -21.74
N ALA A 202 -35.97 6.62 -21.91
CA ALA A 202 -35.26 5.91 -20.85
C ALA A 202 -34.07 6.71 -20.30
N VAL A 203 -33.26 7.30 -21.19
CA VAL A 203 -32.14 8.19 -20.82
C VAL A 203 -32.64 9.42 -20.05
N SER A 204 -33.78 9.99 -20.45
CA SER A 204 -34.36 11.15 -19.79
C SER A 204 -34.87 10.88 -18.37
N LEU A 205 -35.22 9.62 -18.06
CA LEU A 205 -35.70 9.20 -16.74
C LEU A 205 -34.55 8.84 -15.78
N LYS A 206 -33.40 8.41 -16.30
CA LYS A 206 -32.22 8.09 -15.49
C LYS A 206 -31.66 9.38 -14.86
N PRO A 207 -31.40 9.44 -13.55
CA PRO A 207 -30.74 10.59 -12.93
C PRO A 207 -29.27 10.69 -13.37
N THR A 208 -28.78 11.91 -13.58
CA THR A 208 -27.35 12.19 -13.78
C THR A 208 -26.63 12.21 -12.44
N LEU A 209 -25.54 11.45 -12.33
CA LEU A 209 -24.75 11.36 -11.10
C LEU A 209 -23.31 11.84 -11.31
N ILE A 210 -22.84 12.64 -10.35
CA ILE A 210 -21.44 13.06 -10.22
C ILE A 210 -20.75 12.12 -9.24
N VAL A 211 -19.70 11.42 -9.67
CA VAL A 211 -18.93 10.51 -8.83
C VAL A 211 -17.62 11.18 -8.44
N PRO A 212 -17.45 11.59 -7.16
CA PRO A 212 -16.17 12.05 -6.65
C PRO A 212 -15.20 10.89 -6.51
N GLY A 213 -13.93 11.13 -6.77
CA GLY A 213 -12.87 10.15 -6.61
C GLY A 213 -11.57 10.79 -6.17
N SER A 214 -10.77 10.02 -5.44
CA SER A 214 -9.41 10.39 -5.03
C SER A 214 -8.40 9.46 -5.70
N ILE A 215 -7.33 10.03 -6.21
CA ILE A 215 -6.13 9.37 -6.68
C ILE A 215 -5.05 9.66 -5.65
N THR A 216 -4.42 8.60 -5.13
CA THR A 216 -3.31 8.70 -4.20
C THR A 216 -2.15 7.84 -4.70
N PHE A 217 -0.93 8.40 -4.65
CA PHE A 217 0.31 7.71 -5.03
C PHE A 217 1.17 7.39 -3.81
N TYR A 218 1.76 6.20 -3.78
CA TYR A 218 2.71 5.86 -2.73
C TYR A 218 3.70 4.75 -3.13
N PRO A 219 5.02 4.91 -2.89
CA PRO A 219 5.70 6.18 -2.59
C PRO A 219 5.82 7.07 -3.84
N ILE A 220 5.78 8.38 -3.66
CA ILE A 220 6.23 9.34 -4.69
C ILE A 220 7.75 9.18 -4.83
N ARG A 221 8.24 8.92 -6.04
CA ARG A 221 9.68 8.80 -6.34
C ARG A 221 10.15 9.96 -7.20
N SER A 222 11.42 10.33 -7.09
CA SER A 222 12.10 11.26 -7.99
C SER A 222 13.34 10.58 -8.55
N SER A 223 13.16 9.53 -9.35
CA SER A 223 14.29 8.82 -9.97
C SER A 223 14.13 8.77 -11.48
N GLU A 224 15.23 8.99 -12.20
CA GLU A 224 15.25 8.89 -13.66
C GLU A 224 14.91 7.46 -14.13
N ASN A 225 14.07 7.38 -15.18
CA ASN A 225 14.00 6.36 -16.25
C ASN A 225 12.75 5.46 -16.35
N LEU A 226 12.01 5.64 -17.45
CA LEU A 226 11.73 4.66 -18.53
C LEU A 226 10.88 5.30 -19.66
N LEU A 227 10.27 6.47 -19.40
CA LEU A 227 9.35 7.16 -20.30
C LEU A 227 10.00 7.92 -21.45
N PHE A 228 11.34 8.05 -21.45
CA PHE A 228 12.09 8.79 -22.47
C PHE A 228 11.68 8.38 -23.90
N LYS A 229 11.40 7.09 -24.13
CA LYS A 229 11.03 6.55 -25.46
C LYS A 229 9.58 6.79 -25.88
N ILE A 230 8.65 7.00 -24.95
CA ILE A 230 7.25 7.29 -25.29
C ILE A 230 7.09 8.77 -25.54
N VAL A 231 7.66 9.61 -24.67
CA VAL A 231 7.67 11.05 -24.89
C VAL A 231 8.42 11.37 -26.17
N GLU A 232 9.61 10.83 -26.46
CA GLU A 232 10.31 11.03 -27.75
C GLU A 232 9.46 10.71 -28.99
N ARG A 233 8.55 9.73 -28.89
CA ARG A 233 7.69 9.31 -30.01
C ARG A 233 6.51 10.26 -30.25
N PHE A 234 6.17 11.08 -29.25
CA PHE A 234 5.09 12.08 -29.28
C PHE A 234 5.60 13.52 -29.12
N SER A 235 6.88 13.73 -28.76
CA SER A 235 7.49 15.02 -28.43
C SER A 235 8.14 15.71 -29.61
N GLY A 236 8.16 15.09 -30.79
CA GLY A 236 8.54 15.77 -32.03
C GLY A 236 7.68 17.02 -32.31
N ASP A 237 6.48 17.09 -31.74
CA ASP A 237 5.48 18.14 -31.97
C ASP A 237 5.01 18.85 -30.67
N LEU A 238 5.67 18.64 -29.53
CA LEU A 238 5.35 19.34 -28.27
C LEU A 238 6.30 20.53 -28.08
N THR A 239 5.81 21.65 -27.53
CA THR A 239 6.73 22.75 -27.14
C THR A 239 7.76 22.25 -26.13
N GLU A 240 9.00 22.77 -26.15
CA GLU A 240 10.07 22.35 -25.22
C GLU A 240 9.59 22.32 -23.77
N ARG A 241 8.83 23.33 -23.37
CA ARG A 241 8.23 23.43 -22.04
C ARG A 241 7.21 22.33 -21.71
N GLN A 242 6.33 21.97 -22.66
CA GLN A 242 5.34 20.90 -22.43
C GLN A 242 6.01 19.54 -22.32
N SER A 243 7.04 19.30 -23.15
CA SER A 243 7.84 18.08 -23.10
C SER A 243 8.59 17.99 -21.77
N GLU A 244 9.22 19.06 -21.32
CA GLU A 244 9.94 19.13 -20.05
C GLU A 244 9.02 18.86 -18.87
N GLU A 245 7.85 19.50 -18.81
CA GLU A 245 6.87 19.29 -17.74
C GLU A 245 6.29 17.86 -17.74
N LEU A 246 6.00 17.26 -18.90
CA LEU A 246 5.54 15.87 -19.01
C LEU A 246 6.63 14.85 -18.65
N LEU A 247 7.89 15.15 -18.97
CA LEU A 247 9.04 14.31 -18.63
C LEU A 247 9.34 14.36 -17.12
N ILE A 248 9.33 15.55 -16.53
CA ILE A 248 9.50 15.74 -15.08
C ILE A 248 8.39 15.00 -14.33
N GLU A 249 7.12 15.24 -14.70
CA GLU A 249 5.97 14.62 -14.03
C GLU A 249 5.84 13.11 -14.31
N GLY A 250 6.25 12.64 -15.49
CA GLY A 250 6.25 11.23 -15.85
C GLY A 250 7.35 10.43 -15.14
N ASN A 251 8.52 11.04 -14.94
CA ASN A 251 9.64 10.44 -14.21
C ASN A 251 9.32 10.24 -12.71
N ILE A 252 8.35 10.97 -12.17
CA ILE A 252 7.92 10.83 -10.78
C ILE A 252 7.19 9.48 -10.52
N LEU A 253 6.65 8.83 -11.56
CA LEU A 253 5.56 7.88 -11.39
C LEU A 253 5.83 6.42 -11.72
N LEU A 254 7.03 6.02 -12.16
CA LEU A 254 7.17 4.70 -12.80
C LEU A 254 8.39 3.89 -12.34
N LYS A 255 8.21 3.19 -11.22
CA LYS A 255 8.62 1.80 -10.90
C LYS A 255 8.40 1.59 -9.39
N ASP A 256 7.70 0.53 -9.00
CA ASP A 256 7.39 0.23 -7.59
C ASP A 256 6.64 1.36 -6.85
N THR A 257 5.68 1.99 -7.53
CA THR A 257 4.71 2.96 -6.98
C THR A 257 3.30 2.38 -7.11
N ASP A 258 2.56 2.40 -6.00
CA ASP A 258 1.15 2.03 -5.95
C ASP A 258 0.32 3.29 -6.29
N MET A 259 -0.73 3.11 -7.10
CA MET A 259 -1.71 4.15 -7.44
C MET A 259 -3.10 3.63 -7.07
N ASP A 260 -3.63 4.21 -6.00
CA ASP A 260 -4.95 3.90 -5.46
C ASP A 260 -5.95 4.93 -5.99
N ILE A 261 -6.96 4.47 -6.73
CA ILE A 261 -8.08 5.29 -7.18
C ILE A 261 -9.31 4.86 -6.41
N ARG A 262 -9.84 5.73 -5.57
CA ARG A 262 -11.01 5.45 -4.74
C ARG A 262 -12.18 6.32 -5.15
N LEU A 263 -13.30 5.69 -5.50
CA LEU A 263 -14.53 6.40 -5.81
C LEU A 263 -15.39 6.55 -4.56
N GLY A 264 -15.74 7.79 -4.24
CA GLY A 264 -16.67 8.12 -3.18
C GLY A 264 -18.12 8.03 -3.63
N ASP A 265 -19.04 8.21 -2.68
CA ASP A 265 -20.47 8.11 -2.93
C ASP A 265 -20.96 9.13 -3.98
N PRO A 266 -21.81 8.72 -4.94
CA PRO A 266 -22.33 9.64 -5.94
C PRO A 266 -23.05 10.85 -5.33
N VAL A 267 -22.96 11.98 -6.03
CA VAL A 267 -23.62 13.24 -5.71
C VAL A 267 -24.63 13.55 -6.82
N ASN A 268 -25.88 13.73 -6.43
CA ASN A 268 -26.92 14.18 -7.34
C ASN A 268 -26.79 15.71 -7.51
N PRO A 269 -26.56 16.24 -8.73
CA PRO A 269 -26.40 17.68 -8.98
C PRO A 269 -27.67 18.50 -8.69
N CYS A 270 -28.81 17.84 -8.57
CA CYS A 270 -30.12 18.42 -8.24
C CYS A 270 -30.55 18.16 -6.79
N CYS A 271 -29.70 17.58 -5.92
CA CYS A 271 -30.07 17.26 -4.53
C CYS A 271 -30.54 18.47 -3.69
N VAL A 272 -30.16 19.67 -4.12
CA VAL A 272 -30.50 20.94 -3.47
C VAL A 272 -31.58 21.73 -4.20
N TRP A 273 -32.19 21.15 -5.25
CA TRP A 273 -33.32 21.78 -5.93
C TRP A 273 -34.53 21.76 -5.01
N ASP A 274 -35.00 22.96 -4.67
CA ASP A 274 -36.25 23.12 -3.94
C ASP A 274 -37.44 23.14 -4.90
N TRP A 275 -38.65 23.18 -4.33
CA TRP A 275 -39.88 23.25 -5.10
C TRP A 275 -39.93 24.44 -6.07
N ARG A 276 -39.23 25.55 -5.75
CA ARG A 276 -39.17 26.75 -6.60
C ARG A 276 -38.33 26.51 -7.83
N THR A 277 -37.20 25.83 -7.66
CA THR A 277 -36.29 25.46 -8.75
C THR A 277 -36.98 24.50 -9.71
N HIS A 278 -37.67 23.47 -9.18
CA HIS A 278 -38.47 22.55 -10.00
C HIS A 278 -39.59 23.27 -10.76
N TRP A 279 -40.34 24.14 -10.08
CA TRP A 279 -41.42 24.90 -10.71
C TRP A 279 -40.92 25.81 -11.84
N LEU A 280 -39.80 26.53 -11.64
CA LEU A 280 -39.20 27.37 -12.69
C LEU A 280 -38.69 26.53 -13.86
N MET A 281 -38.10 25.37 -13.58
CA MET A 281 -37.62 24.45 -14.59
C MET A 281 -38.76 23.94 -15.47
N GLU A 282 -39.89 23.54 -14.89
CA GLU A 282 -41.08 23.13 -15.67
C GLU A 282 -41.62 24.25 -16.56
N LYS A 283 -41.54 25.51 -16.11
CA LYS A 283 -42.02 26.66 -16.90
C LYS A 283 -41.06 27.08 -18.02
N LEU A 284 -39.77 26.76 -17.90
CA LEU A 284 -38.74 27.11 -18.88
C LEU A 284 -38.33 25.94 -19.78
N ALA A 285 -38.74 24.70 -19.44
CA ALA A 285 -38.56 23.53 -20.29
C ALA A 285 -39.03 23.75 -21.74
N PRO A 286 -40.18 24.43 -22.01
CA PRO A 286 -40.59 24.73 -23.38
C PRO A 286 -39.59 25.59 -24.16
N ASP A 287 -38.84 26.47 -23.48
CA ASP A 287 -37.92 27.42 -24.13
C ASP A 287 -36.56 26.80 -24.48
N ILE A 288 -36.28 25.57 -24.03
CA ILE A 288 -34.99 24.88 -24.25
C ILE A 288 -35.06 24.01 -25.50
N THR A 289 -34.73 24.60 -26.64
CA THR A 289 -34.81 23.91 -27.94
C THR A 289 -33.51 23.21 -28.33
N ASP A 290 -32.37 23.64 -27.79
CA ASP A 290 -31.06 23.07 -28.12
C ASP A 290 -30.15 22.93 -26.90
N SER A 291 -29.08 22.14 -27.04
CA SER A 291 -28.13 21.82 -25.97
C SER A 291 -27.36 23.06 -25.45
N ASN A 292 -27.18 24.11 -26.26
CA ASN A 292 -26.51 25.33 -25.83
C ASN A 292 -27.42 26.27 -25.06
N THR A 293 -28.75 26.23 -25.27
CA THR A 293 -29.69 27.20 -24.66
C THR A 293 -29.53 27.22 -23.14
N VAL A 294 -29.45 26.04 -22.51
CA VAL A 294 -29.36 25.87 -21.04
C VAL A 294 -28.11 26.51 -20.46
N PHE A 295 -26.96 26.33 -21.12
CA PHE A 295 -25.67 26.83 -20.63
C PHE A 295 -25.48 28.35 -20.85
N LYS A 296 -26.38 29.00 -21.61
CA LYS A 296 -26.40 30.45 -21.86
C LYS A 296 -27.36 31.23 -20.95
N LEU A 297 -28.22 30.55 -20.18
CA LEU A 297 -29.28 31.16 -19.35
C LEU A 297 -28.81 32.26 -18.39
N ASN A 298 -27.58 32.19 -17.88
CA ASN A 298 -27.04 33.20 -16.97
C ASN A 298 -26.38 34.40 -17.70
N LYS A 299 -25.79 34.18 -18.87
CA LYS A 299 -25.05 35.22 -19.61
C LYS A 299 -25.94 36.00 -20.58
N GLN A 300 -27.04 35.40 -21.05
CA GLN A 300 -27.91 35.93 -22.10
C GLN A 300 -29.40 35.75 -21.75
N ALA A 301 -29.78 35.97 -20.49
CA ALA A 301 -31.17 35.86 -20.05
C ALA A 301 -32.06 36.87 -20.80
N THR A 302 -33.09 36.37 -21.50
CA THR A 302 -34.05 37.22 -22.23
C THR A 302 -35.25 37.61 -21.36
N ASN A 303 -35.52 36.88 -20.28
CA ASN A 303 -36.64 37.14 -19.38
C ASN A 303 -36.29 36.97 -17.88
N TRP A 304 -37.17 37.46 -17.00
CA TRP A 304 -36.93 37.43 -15.55
C TRP A 304 -36.89 36.00 -14.97
N LYS A 305 -37.62 35.06 -15.57
CA LYS A 305 -37.64 33.66 -15.14
C LYS A 305 -36.29 32.99 -15.40
N GLN A 306 -35.70 33.20 -16.59
CA GLN A 306 -34.37 32.72 -16.95
C GLN A 306 -33.29 33.31 -16.04
N ARG A 307 -33.40 34.60 -15.71
CA ARG A 307 -32.47 35.26 -14.77
C ARG A 307 -32.56 34.66 -13.36
N LEU A 308 -33.78 34.38 -12.90
CA LEU A 308 -34.02 33.78 -11.59
C LEU A 308 -33.57 32.31 -11.53
N LEU A 309 -33.84 31.51 -12.56
CA LEU A 309 -33.34 30.14 -12.67
C LEU A 309 -31.82 30.10 -12.74
N GLY A 310 -31.19 31.00 -13.51
CA GLY A 310 -29.74 31.16 -13.57
C GLY A 310 -29.13 31.47 -12.20
N TYR A 311 -29.77 32.32 -11.40
CA TYR A 311 -29.35 32.58 -10.01
C TYR A 311 -29.42 31.31 -9.14
N PHE A 312 -30.52 30.54 -9.21
CA PHE A 312 -30.64 29.28 -8.47
C PHE A 312 -29.59 28.25 -8.90
N PHE A 313 -29.32 28.12 -10.21
CA PHE A 313 -28.30 27.22 -10.72
C PHE A 313 -26.90 27.55 -10.18
N ILE A 314 -26.54 28.83 -10.07
CA ILE A 314 -25.26 29.24 -9.46
C ILE A 314 -25.20 28.81 -7.99
N LYS A 315 -26.26 29.10 -7.22
CA LYS A 315 -26.31 28.74 -5.79
C LYS A 315 -26.24 27.23 -5.59
N ASN A 316 -27.00 26.48 -6.38
CA ASN A 316 -27.06 25.02 -6.32
C ASN A 316 -25.75 24.38 -6.78
N ALA A 317 -25.09 24.98 -7.78
CA ALA A 317 -23.78 24.53 -8.24
C ALA A 317 -22.70 24.69 -7.16
N GLN A 318 -22.75 25.76 -6.36
CA GLN A 318 -21.84 25.95 -5.23
C GLN A 318 -22.05 24.90 -4.14
N CYS A 319 -23.30 24.54 -3.85
CA CYS A 319 -23.61 23.50 -2.86
C CYS A 319 -23.17 22.12 -3.32
N SER A 320 -23.53 21.73 -4.55
CA SER A 320 -23.11 20.45 -5.16
C SER A 320 -21.59 20.34 -5.20
N ARG A 321 -20.90 21.45 -5.54
CA ARG A 321 -19.44 21.51 -5.49
C ARG A 321 -18.89 21.21 -4.11
N ASN A 322 -19.39 21.86 -3.08
CA ASN A 322 -18.88 21.63 -1.73
C ASN A 322 -19.05 20.15 -1.32
N GLN A 323 -20.19 19.54 -1.65
CA GLN A 323 -20.45 18.12 -1.37
C GLN A 323 -19.47 17.20 -2.11
N TYR A 324 -19.30 17.35 -3.43
CA TYR A 324 -18.38 16.46 -4.14
C TYR A 324 -16.92 16.71 -3.75
N MET A 325 -16.52 17.93 -3.39
CA MET A 325 -15.15 18.21 -2.95
C MET A 325 -14.88 17.59 -1.56
N GLU A 326 -15.84 17.68 -0.65
CA GLU A 326 -15.78 17.00 0.64
C GLU A 326 -15.59 15.49 0.46
N LYS A 327 -16.37 14.87 -0.44
CA LYS A 327 -16.27 13.45 -0.73
C LYS A 327 -14.97 13.05 -1.44
N ILE A 328 -14.40 13.91 -2.31
CA ILE A 328 -13.07 13.67 -2.92
C ILE A 328 -12.03 13.54 -1.81
N TYR A 329 -11.92 14.54 -0.93
CA TYR A 329 -10.87 14.54 0.09
C TYR A 329 -11.14 13.55 1.23
N ALA A 330 -12.41 13.22 1.52
CA ALA A 330 -12.76 12.13 2.42
C ALA A 330 -12.35 10.74 1.88
N SER A 331 -12.12 10.62 0.56
CA SER A 331 -11.74 9.39 -0.11
C SER A 331 -10.22 9.22 -0.29
N VAL A 332 -9.41 10.15 0.26
CA VAL A 332 -7.95 10.04 0.26
C VAL A 332 -7.53 8.76 0.98
N THR A 333 -6.58 8.03 0.38
CA THR A 333 -6.06 6.80 0.97
C THR A 333 -4.78 7.10 1.74
N ILE A 334 -4.84 7.03 3.07
CA ILE A 334 -3.75 7.42 3.97
C ILE A 334 -2.61 6.40 3.90
N ASN A 335 -1.38 6.90 3.80
CA ASN A 335 -0.15 6.11 3.72
C ASN A 335 0.88 6.62 4.74
N LEU A 336 2.05 5.99 4.81
CA LEU A 336 3.03 6.31 5.84
C LEU A 336 3.61 7.73 5.70
N SER A 337 3.80 8.22 4.47
CA SER A 337 4.25 9.59 4.22
C SER A 337 3.22 10.62 4.67
N HIS A 338 1.92 10.35 4.49
CA HIS A 338 0.84 11.18 5.04
C HIS A 338 0.95 11.33 6.56
N LEU A 339 1.18 10.22 7.27
CA LEU A 339 1.30 10.22 8.73
C LEU A 339 2.55 10.99 9.19
N ALA A 340 3.69 10.69 8.59
CA ALA A 340 4.97 11.33 8.91
C ALA A 340 4.94 12.83 8.64
N SER A 341 4.49 13.25 7.45
CA SER A 341 4.38 14.66 7.10
C SER A 341 3.43 15.40 8.02
N THR A 342 2.29 14.80 8.39
CA THR A 342 1.35 15.41 9.33
C THR A 342 1.96 15.58 10.72
N LEU A 343 2.73 14.60 11.19
CA LEU A 343 3.44 14.68 12.47
C LEU A 343 4.52 15.77 12.45
N ILE A 344 5.34 15.83 11.40
CA ILE A 344 6.39 16.86 11.20
C ILE A 344 5.78 18.26 11.21
N MET A 345 4.73 18.49 10.41
CA MET A 345 4.09 19.81 10.32
C MET A 345 3.39 20.22 11.61
N ASN A 346 2.83 19.27 12.38
CA ASN A 346 2.29 19.55 13.71
C ASN A 346 3.38 20.00 14.69
N TYR A 347 4.55 19.34 14.70
CA TYR A 347 5.68 19.74 15.55
C TYR A 347 6.16 21.15 15.23
N LEU A 348 6.31 21.47 13.94
CA LEU A 348 6.65 22.82 13.49
C LEU A 348 5.60 23.86 13.92
N GLY A 349 4.31 23.52 13.82
CA GLY A 349 3.21 24.35 14.32
C GLY A 349 3.31 24.66 15.82
N ASP A 350 3.79 23.69 16.61
CA ASP A 350 4.05 23.83 18.06
C ASP A 350 5.42 24.46 18.37
N LYS A 351 6.10 25.02 17.36
CA LYS A 351 7.45 25.63 17.46
C LYS A 351 8.53 24.65 17.94
N ARG A 352 8.39 23.36 17.63
CA ARG A 352 9.40 22.33 17.85
C ARG A 352 10.03 21.97 16.51
N ASP A 353 11.32 22.23 16.37
CA ASP A 353 12.07 21.97 15.14
C ASP A 353 12.85 20.65 15.18
N TYR A 354 12.60 19.76 16.16
CA TYR A 354 13.25 18.46 16.23
C TYR A 354 12.38 17.37 16.86
N ILE A 355 12.72 16.10 16.56
CA ILE A 355 12.15 14.91 17.19
C ILE A 355 13.20 13.80 17.27
N GLU A 356 13.22 13.06 18.38
CA GLU A 356 14.03 11.84 18.52
C GLU A 356 13.51 10.76 17.54
N LYS A 357 14.42 10.09 16.83
CA LYS A 357 14.03 9.05 15.86
C LYS A 357 13.16 7.98 16.50
N SER A 358 13.60 7.41 17.64
CA SER A 358 12.90 6.33 18.34
C SER A 358 11.43 6.70 18.63
N ARG A 359 11.19 7.93 19.11
CA ARG A 359 9.87 8.51 19.35
C ARG A 359 9.10 8.67 18.05
N PHE A 360 9.71 9.25 17.02
CA PHE A 360 9.05 9.46 15.72
C PHE A 360 8.51 8.16 15.14
N TYR A 361 9.36 7.14 15.06
CA TYR A 361 9.00 5.81 14.56
C TYR A 361 7.92 5.13 15.41
N THR A 362 8.06 5.18 16.74
CA THR A 362 7.08 4.54 17.65
C THR A 362 5.73 5.24 17.61
N VAL A 363 5.69 6.58 17.53
CA VAL A 363 4.45 7.35 17.40
C VAL A 363 3.73 7.01 16.10
N LEU A 364 4.46 6.87 14.99
CA LEU A 364 3.87 6.40 13.73
C LEU A 364 3.28 5.00 13.87
N TYR A 365 4.00 4.06 14.49
CA TYR A 365 3.50 2.71 14.76
C TYR A 365 2.22 2.72 15.61
N ILE A 366 2.20 3.44 16.73
CA ILE A 366 1.01 3.59 17.58
C ILE A 366 -0.16 4.18 16.80
N ALA A 367 0.09 5.23 16.01
CA ALA A 367 -0.95 5.87 15.20
C ALA A 367 -1.53 4.89 14.19
N ILE A 368 -0.70 4.06 13.54
CA ILE A 368 -1.16 3.00 12.63
C ILE A 368 -2.09 2.02 13.36
N LYS A 369 -1.69 1.50 14.52
CA LYS A 369 -2.51 0.55 15.29
C LYS A 369 -3.86 1.15 15.73
N ASN A 370 -3.92 2.46 15.97
CA ASN A 370 -5.17 3.17 16.28
C ASN A 370 -6.02 3.40 15.02
N LEU A 371 -5.40 3.82 13.92
CA LEU A 371 -6.09 4.10 12.65
C LEU A 371 -6.65 2.83 11.99
N GLN A 372 -5.98 1.69 12.13
CA GLN A 372 -6.48 0.38 11.68
C GLN A 372 -7.85 -0.01 12.28
N LYS A 373 -8.25 0.60 13.40
CA LYS A 373 -9.54 0.38 14.07
C LYS A 373 -10.61 1.36 13.63
N ASN A 374 -10.27 2.36 12.81
CA ASN A 374 -11.18 3.40 12.38
C ASN A 374 -11.80 3.05 11.00
N PRO A 375 -13.12 2.82 10.92
CA PRO A 375 -13.78 2.48 9.66
C PRO A 375 -14.00 3.68 8.72
N ASP A 376 -13.89 4.91 9.23
CA ASP A 376 -14.21 6.14 8.49
C ASP A 376 -13.02 6.68 7.66
N ILE A 377 -11.91 5.95 7.64
CA ILE A 377 -10.71 6.32 6.88
C ILE A 377 -10.27 5.18 5.99
N TYR A 378 -9.69 5.54 4.85
CA TYR A 378 -9.09 4.57 3.94
C TYR A 378 -7.60 4.49 4.19
N LEU A 379 -7.10 3.29 4.42
CA LEU A 379 -5.68 3.02 4.64
C LEU A 379 -5.07 2.33 3.43
N HIS A 380 -3.91 2.82 3.02
CA HIS A 380 -3.08 2.17 2.02
C HIS A 380 -2.56 0.85 2.56
N ARG A 381 -2.31 -0.13 1.68
CA ARG A 381 -1.73 -1.44 2.04
C ARG A 381 -0.47 -1.35 2.90
N SER A 382 0.31 -0.27 2.77
CA SER A 382 1.51 -0.05 3.56
C SER A 382 1.25 0.15 5.05
N LEU A 383 -0.01 0.41 5.45
CA LEU A 383 -0.45 0.53 6.84
C LEU A 383 -1.33 -0.65 7.26
N LEU A 384 -1.56 -1.63 6.39
CA LEU A 384 -2.41 -2.80 6.63
C LEU A 384 -1.62 -4.10 6.64
N ILE A 385 -0.51 -4.17 5.90
CA ILE A 385 0.35 -5.35 5.81
C ILE A 385 1.52 -5.16 6.79
N PRO A 386 1.68 -6.03 7.82
CA PRO A 386 2.76 -5.95 8.79
C PRO A 386 4.17 -5.81 8.18
N ASP A 387 4.47 -6.53 7.11
CA ASP A 387 5.76 -6.42 6.40
C ASP A 387 6.08 -5.01 5.87
N GLU A 388 5.07 -4.14 5.75
CA GLU A 388 5.24 -2.79 5.21
C GLU A 388 5.43 -1.74 6.32
N TYR A 389 5.02 -2.00 7.57
CA TYR A 389 5.09 -1.04 8.69
C TYR A 389 5.69 -1.59 9.99
N GLY A 390 5.82 -2.90 10.16
CA GLY A 390 6.16 -3.56 11.43
C GLY A 390 7.54 -3.13 11.96
N ASP A 391 8.49 -2.93 11.04
CA ASP A 391 9.85 -2.51 11.36
C ASP A 391 9.94 -1.11 11.98
N LEU A 392 8.89 -0.29 11.84
CA LEU A 392 8.82 1.02 12.50
C LEU A 392 9.02 0.87 14.02
N ALA A 393 8.57 -0.23 14.62
CA ALA A 393 8.79 -0.50 16.04
C ALA A 393 10.28 -0.68 16.42
N HIS A 394 11.16 -0.89 15.44
CA HIS A 394 12.61 -1.02 15.60
C HIS A 394 13.39 0.20 15.10
N GLY A 395 12.69 1.26 14.67
CA GLY A 395 13.31 2.50 14.20
C GLY A 395 13.85 2.44 12.76
N VAL A 396 13.45 1.45 11.97
CA VAL A 396 13.86 1.29 10.56
C VAL A 396 12.63 0.97 9.73
N ASN A 397 12.58 1.38 8.47
CA ASN A 397 11.55 0.87 7.55
C ASN A 397 11.96 1.18 6.11
N ARG A 398 12.19 0.15 5.29
CA ARG A 398 12.80 0.32 3.97
C ARG A 398 12.05 1.29 3.04
N ARG A 399 10.71 1.30 3.06
CA ARG A 399 9.92 2.23 2.23
C ARG A 399 9.89 3.64 2.80
N PHE A 400 9.90 3.74 4.12
CA PHE A 400 9.95 5.01 4.83
C PHE A 400 11.33 5.68 4.76
N ASP A 401 12.41 4.90 4.79
CA ASP A 401 13.78 5.37 4.67
C ASP A 401 13.95 6.15 3.35
N HIS A 402 13.28 5.72 2.28
CA HIS A 402 13.24 6.48 1.04
C HIS A 402 12.58 7.86 1.21
N PHE A 403 11.44 7.95 1.91
CA PHE A 403 10.80 9.24 2.21
C PHE A 403 11.73 10.15 3.02
N ILE A 404 12.43 9.62 4.03
CA ILE A 404 13.40 10.38 4.82
C ILE A 404 14.60 10.80 3.97
N CYS A 405 15.15 9.93 3.13
CA CYS A 405 16.24 10.26 2.22
C CYS A 405 15.86 11.38 1.26
N VAL A 406 14.70 11.30 0.61
CA VAL A 406 14.20 12.35 -0.29
C VAL A 406 14.02 13.67 0.48
N ALA A 407 13.48 13.63 1.70
CA ALA A 407 13.34 14.82 2.53
C ALA A 407 14.70 15.43 2.95
N LYS A 408 15.72 14.60 3.18
CA LYS A 408 17.08 15.05 3.47
C LYS A 408 17.76 15.67 2.25
N GLU A 409 17.67 15.01 1.09
CA GLU A 409 18.21 15.50 -0.19
C GLU A 409 17.57 16.82 -0.60
N ALA A 410 16.25 16.97 -0.37
CA ALA A 410 15.53 18.20 -0.60
C ALA A 410 15.87 19.32 0.42
N GLY A 411 16.63 19.04 1.48
CA GLY A 411 16.99 20.01 2.51
C GLY A 411 15.84 20.38 3.44
N LEU A 412 14.90 19.46 3.67
CA LEU A 412 13.74 19.64 4.56
C LEU A 412 14.00 19.09 5.96
N ILE A 413 14.77 18.00 6.05
CA ILE A 413 15.15 17.34 7.30
C ILE A 413 16.68 17.23 7.35
N ALA A 414 17.27 17.50 8.51
CA ALA A 414 18.65 17.14 8.83
C ALA A 414 18.66 16.06 9.91
N GLU A 415 19.72 15.25 9.93
CA GLU A 415 19.92 14.20 10.92
C GLU A 415 21.11 14.56 11.80
N GLN A 416 20.89 14.66 13.12
CA GLN A 416 21.90 15.03 14.12
C GLN A 416 21.61 14.25 15.41
N ASP A 417 22.62 13.56 15.96
CA ASP A 417 22.58 12.94 17.30
C ASP A 417 21.27 12.21 17.64
N GLU A 418 20.92 11.19 16.84
CA GLU A 418 19.68 10.39 16.92
C GLU A 418 18.35 11.16 16.83
N CYS A 419 18.40 12.41 16.35
CA CYS A 419 17.24 13.24 16.11
C CYS A 419 17.10 13.60 14.62
N TYR A 420 15.85 13.77 14.20
CA TYR A 420 15.52 14.51 12.99
C TYR A 420 15.27 15.97 13.36
N ARG A 421 15.94 16.88 12.65
CA ARG A 421 15.77 18.32 12.74
C ARG A 421 15.04 18.84 11.50
N PHE A 422 13.97 19.59 11.73
CA PHE A 422 13.13 20.19 10.70
C PHE A 422 13.71 21.53 10.28
N LEU A 423 14.03 21.66 8.99
CA LEU A 423 14.74 22.82 8.46
C LEU A 423 13.78 23.93 8.03
N PRO A 424 14.21 25.21 8.05
CA PRO A 424 13.36 26.36 7.69
C PRO A 424 12.69 26.25 6.32
N LYS A 425 13.31 25.53 5.38
CA LYS A 425 12.78 25.27 4.03
C LYS A 425 11.38 24.63 4.03
N LEU A 426 11.00 23.91 5.09
CA LEU A 426 9.65 23.37 5.27
C LEU A 426 8.57 24.46 5.33
N CYS A 427 8.93 25.67 5.76
CA CYS A 427 8.05 26.83 5.90
C CYS A 427 8.19 27.85 4.76
N GLU A 428 9.11 27.63 3.82
CA GLU A 428 9.30 28.51 2.66
C GLU A 428 8.17 28.34 1.64
N ASP A 429 7.80 29.44 1.00
CA ASP A 429 6.88 29.43 -0.13
C ASP A 429 7.66 29.00 -1.39
N HIS A 430 7.28 27.88 -1.99
CA HIS A 430 7.91 27.34 -3.21
C HIS A 430 7.08 27.68 -4.44
N ASP A 431 7.71 27.76 -5.63
CA ASP A 431 6.94 27.92 -6.87
C ASP A 431 6.09 26.66 -7.14
N PHE A 432 4.87 26.88 -7.61
CA PHE A 432 3.78 25.90 -7.60
C PHE A 432 4.05 24.62 -8.39
N ASP A 433 4.92 24.72 -9.39
CA ASP A 433 5.30 23.61 -10.28
C ASP A 433 6.49 22.80 -9.69
N GLN A 434 7.23 23.35 -8.72
CA GLN A 434 8.42 22.74 -8.12
C GLN A 434 8.19 22.20 -6.70
N VAL A 435 7.17 22.65 -5.96
CA VAL A 435 6.89 22.21 -4.57
C VAL A 435 6.89 20.70 -4.37
N ARG A 436 6.48 19.91 -5.36
CA ARG A 436 6.45 18.44 -5.25
C ARG A 436 7.84 17.81 -5.24
N LEU A 437 8.79 18.48 -5.89
CA LEU A 437 10.20 18.10 -5.92
C LEU A 437 10.94 18.71 -4.71
N GLU A 438 10.59 19.95 -4.35
CA GLU A 438 11.33 20.71 -3.34
C GLU A 438 10.83 20.50 -1.91
N ASN A 439 9.53 20.22 -1.74
CA ASN A 439 8.87 20.01 -0.46
C ASN A 439 7.74 18.95 -0.54
N PRO A 440 8.04 17.67 -0.79
CA PRO A 440 7.02 16.61 -0.75
C PRO A 440 6.31 16.48 0.60
N ILE A 441 6.92 16.91 1.72
CA ILE A 441 6.32 16.83 3.06
C ILE A 441 5.04 17.66 3.12
N ILE A 442 5.06 18.91 2.67
CA ILE A 442 3.87 19.78 2.73
C ILE A 442 2.75 19.25 1.83
N VAL A 443 3.09 18.61 0.71
CA VAL A 443 2.11 18.01 -0.22
C VAL A 443 1.31 16.92 0.48
N TYR A 444 1.99 15.94 1.08
CA TYR A 444 1.33 14.87 1.85
C TYR A 444 0.55 15.43 3.06
N HIS A 445 1.10 16.39 3.80
CA HIS A 445 0.39 16.99 4.93
C HIS A 445 -0.97 17.59 4.49
N ASN A 446 -0.99 18.26 3.34
CA ASN A 446 -2.20 18.92 2.83
C ASN A 446 -3.24 17.96 2.28
N GLU A 447 -2.81 16.86 1.66
CA GLU A 447 -3.71 15.79 1.21
C GLU A 447 -4.44 15.16 2.41
N ALA A 448 -3.72 14.96 3.53
CA ALA A 448 -4.28 14.41 4.76
C ALA A 448 -5.05 15.43 5.64
N ALA A 449 -4.81 16.73 5.46
CA ALA A 449 -5.36 17.78 6.33
C ALA A 449 -6.91 17.78 6.48
N PRO A 450 -7.72 17.45 5.45
CA PRO A 450 -9.17 17.34 5.59
C PRO A 450 -9.62 16.20 6.52
N LEU A 451 -8.80 15.18 6.72
CA LEU A 451 -9.09 14.02 7.55
C LEU A 451 -8.59 14.28 8.98
N SER A 452 -9.38 15.05 9.75
CA SER A 452 -9.02 15.41 11.13
C SER A 452 -8.74 14.21 12.02
N SER A 453 -9.39 13.08 11.78
CA SER A 453 -9.15 11.80 12.46
C SER A 453 -7.70 11.34 12.39
N VAL A 454 -7.01 11.58 11.26
CA VAL A 454 -5.59 11.24 11.08
C VAL A 454 -4.71 12.08 12.00
N ARG A 455 -4.95 13.39 12.03
CA ARG A 455 -4.24 14.32 12.91
C ARG A 455 -4.48 14.00 14.37
N GLU A 456 -5.74 13.78 14.77
CA GLU A 456 -6.08 13.46 16.16
C GLU A 456 -5.49 12.12 16.61
N ALA A 457 -5.43 11.11 15.73
CA ALA A 457 -4.77 9.84 16.03
C ALA A 457 -3.26 10.03 16.27
N LEU A 458 -2.58 10.85 15.46
CA LEU A 458 -1.16 11.15 15.64
C LEU A 458 -0.88 11.94 16.92
N LEU A 459 -1.68 12.97 17.21
CA LEU A 459 -1.53 13.75 18.44
C LEU A 459 -1.83 12.92 19.68
N THR A 460 -2.82 12.03 19.60
CA THR A 460 -3.10 11.07 20.67
C THR A 460 -1.94 10.10 20.85
N ALA A 461 -1.44 9.52 19.75
CA ALA A 461 -0.29 8.63 19.78
C ALA A 461 0.94 9.30 20.43
N ASP A 462 1.28 10.53 20.04
CA ASP A 462 2.41 11.28 20.60
C ASP A 462 2.24 11.61 22.09
N ARG A 463 1.02 11.95 22.53
CA ARG A 463 0.71 12.20 23.94
C ARG A 463 0.77 10.91 24.78
N THR A 464 0.32 9.79 24.21
CA THR A 464 0.28 8.49 24.90
C THR A 464 1.59 7.72 24.83
N TYR A 465 2.51 8.10 23.93
CA TYR A 465 3.81 7.43 23.76
C TYR A 465 4.55 7.17 25.08
N PRO A 466 4.67 8.15 26.01
CA PRO A 466 5.35 7.92 27.29
C PRO A 466 4.62 6.96 28.24
N GLN A 467 3.34 6.72 28.01
CA GLN A 467 2.47 5.91 28.86
C GLN A 467 2.31 4.47 28.34
N ILE A 468 2.67 4.23 27.08
CA ILE A 468 2.57 2.91 26.48
C ILE A 468 3.67 2.02 27.03
N SER A 469 3.25 0.96 27.70
CA SER A 469 4.19 -0.02 28.26
C SER A 469 4.89 -0.80 27.13
N PRO A 470 6.15 -1.21 27.32
CA PRO A 470 6.83 -2.12 26.39
C PRO A 470 6.02 -3.39 26.12
N LEU A 471 5.31 -3.92 27.13
CA LEU A 471 4.44 -5.09 27.01
C LEU A 471 3.30 -4.88 26.02
N GLN A 472 2.71 -3.69 25.98
CA GLN A 472 1.66 -3.36 25.02
C GLN A 472 2.21 -3.31 23.58
N LEU A 473 3.39 -2.75 23.37
CA LEU A 473 4.05 -2.78 22.06
C LEU A 473 4.40 -4.21 21.63
N ALA A 474 4.89 -5.05 22.56
CA ALA A 474 5.16 -6.46 22.29
C ALA A 474 3.88 -7.24 21.91
N ALA A 475 2.75 -6.93 22.55
CA ALA A 475 1.46 -7.52 22.23
C ALA A 475 1.00 -7.16 20.80
N TRP A 476 1.06 -5.88 20.41
CA TRP A 476 0.73 -5.48 19.03
C TRP A 476 1.65 -6.08 17.98
N ARG A 477 2.94 -6.23 18.30
CA ARG A 477 3.90 -6.90 17.41
C ARG A 477 3.58 -8.38 17.26
N PHE A 478 3.13 -9.05 18.33
CA PHE A 478 2.66 -10.43 18.23
C PHE A 478 1.36 -10.56 17.42
N GLU A 479 0.42 -9.60 17.58
CA GLU A 479 -0.78 -9.51 16.73
C GLU A 479 -0.40 -9.31 15.25
N ASP A 480 0.63 -8.51 14.96
CA ASP A 480 1.15 -8.30 13.61
C ASP A 480 1.70 -9.61 12.99
N GLU A 481 2.37 -10.48 13.77
CA GLU A 481 2.81 -11.80 13.31
C GLU A 481 1.62 -12.71 12.93
N GLN A 482 0.51 -12.63 13.68
CA GLN A 482 -0.72 -13.37 13.38
C GLN A 482 -1.44 -12.80 12.15
N LEU A 483 -1.47 -11.47 12.01
CA LEU A 483 -2.05 -10.80 10.85
C LEU A 483 -1.27 -11.12 9.57
N ALA A 484 0.06 -11.17 9.63
CA ALA A 484 0.91 -11.55 8.51
C ALA A 484 0.59 -12.96 8.00
N LEU A 485 0.36 -13.91 8.90
CA LEU A 485 -0.10 -15.26 8.54
C LEU A 485 -1.48 -15.22 7.86
N ALA A 486 -2.45 -14.50 8.43
CA ALA A 486 -3.80 -14.43 7.87
C ALA A 486 -3.82 -13.86 6.45
N ILE A 487 -3.04 -12.80 6.20
CA ILE A 487 -2.89 -12.19 4.87
C ILE A 487 -2.23 -13.18 3.88
N GLU A 488 -1.20 -13.90 4.31
CA GLU A 488 -0.53 -14.90 3.48
C GLU A 488 -1.46 -16.06 3.11
N GLN A 489 -2.27 -16.54 4.05
CA GLN A 489 -3.29 -17.57 3.83
C GLN A 489 -4.37 -17.12 2.83
N GLU A 490 -4.85 -15.88 2.95
CA GLU A 490 -5.84 -15.32 2.00
C GLU A 490 -5.24 -15.21 0.58
N SER A 491 -4.00 -14.73 0.48
CA SER A 491 -3.26 -14.63 -0.79
C SER A 491 -3.08 -16.00 -1.45
N CYS A 492 -2.73 -17.02 -0.66
CA CYS A 492 -2.61 -18.40 -1.15
C CYS A 492 -3.95 -18.96 -1.62
N SER A 493 -5.03 -18.74 -0.87
CA SER A 493 -6.37 -19.21 -1.20
C SER A 493 -6.86 -18.60 -2.53
N LYS A 494 -6.62 -17.31 -2.78
CA LYS A 494 -6.97 -16.65 -4.04
C LYS A 494 -6.23 -17.24 -5.25
N ARG A 495 -4.97 -17.66 -5.08
CA ARG A 495 -4.17 -18.30 -6.14
C ARG A 495 -4.63 -19.72 -6.47
N GLN A 496 -5.23 -20.43 -5.51
CA GLN A 496 -5.69 -21.83 -5.67
C GLN A 496 -6.93 -21.98 -6.56
N ASN A 497 -7.74 -20.92 -6.75
CA ASN A 497 -8.93 -20.93 -7.62
C ASN A 497 -8.64 -21.10 -9.12
N GLY A 498 -7.37 -21.28 -9.52
CA GLY A 498 -6.95 -21.73 -10.85
C GLY A 498 -6.10 -23.00 -10.78
N ASN A 499 -6.74 -24.17 -10.80
CA ASN A 499 -6.13 -25.50 -11.01
C ASN A 499 -5.06 -25.98 -9.99
N PHE A 500 -5.30 -25.87 -8.67
CA PHE A 500 -4.45 -26.55 -7.67
C PHE A 500 -5.27 -27.53 -6.81
N LYS A 501 -4.75 -28.74 -6.60
CA LYS A 501 -5.37 -29.74 -5.72
C LYS A 501 -5.13 -29.33 -4.26
N ASP A 502 -6.18 -29.40 -3.43
CA ASP A 502 -6.18 -29.20 -1.96
C ASP A 502 -5.17 -30.07 -1.16
N SER A 503 -4.35 -30.88 -1.84
CA SER A 503 -3.46 -31.87 -1.25
C SER A 503 -2.04 -31.37 -0.96
N GLU A 504 -1.75 -30.07 -1.07
CA GLU A 504 -0.38 -29.52 -1.04
C GLU A 504 -0.01 -28.72 0.23
N THR A 505 -0.98 -28.34 1.06
CA THR A 505 -0.77 -27.48 2.25
C THR A 505 -0.89 -28.28 3.55
N ALA A 506 -0.04 -27.95 4.53
CA ALA A 506 -0.12 -28.49 5.88
C ALA A 506 -1.47 -28.11 6.54
N ILE A 507 -2.04 -29.02 7.35
CA ILE A 507 -3.37 -28.87 7.97
C ILE A 507 -3.26 -28.47 9.45
N ALA A 508 -2.15 -28.78 10.10
CA ALA A 508 -1.90 -28.41 11.48
C ALA A 508 -1.83 -26.88 11.66
N ASP A 509 -2.25 -26.38 12.83
CA ASP A 509 -2.28 -24.94 13.13
C ASP A 509 -0.89 -24.29 12.96
N PRO A 510 -0.70 -23.45 11.92
CA PRO A 510 0.58 -22.85 11.61
C PRO A 510 0.83 -21.54 12.38
N SER A 511 -0.07 -21.17 13.28
CA SER A 511 0.00 -19.88 13.98
C SER A 511 1.25 -19.79 14.86
N PRO A 512 1.96 -18.65 14.86
CA PRO A 512 2.91 -18.37 15.93
C PRO A 512 2.17 -18.38 17.27
N PHE A 513 2.85 -18.77 18.34
CA PHE A 513 2.26 -18.86 19.67
C PHE A 513 3.13 -18.17 20.71
N LEU A 514 2.49 -17.53 21.70
CA LEU A 514 3.11 -16.99 22.89
C LEU A 514 2.34 -17.52 24.11
N ILE A 515 2.99 -18.37 24.90
CA ILE A 515 2.38 -19.03 26.05
C ILE A 515 3.00 -18.48 27.33
N GLN A 516 2.18 -17.81 28.14
CA GLN A 516 2.57 -17.37 29.47
C GLN A 516 2.24 -18.47 30.51
N PRO A 517 3.20 -18.85 31.36
CA PRO A 517 2.98 -19.86 32.39
C PRO A 517 2.10 -19.32 33.52
N LYS A 518 1.38 -20.21 34.22
CA LYS A 518 0.61 -19.81 35.42
C LYS A 518 1.51 -19.24 36.54
N GLN A 519 2.72 -19.79 36.66
CA GLN A 519 3.74 -19.32 37.59
C GLN A 519 5.05 -19.15 36.81
N ALA A 520 5.40 -17.89 36.52
CA ALA A 520 6.59 -17.57 35.76
C ALA A 520 7.86 -17.79 36.58
N ASN A 521 8.87 -18.38 35.94
CA ASN A 521 10.15 -18.70 36.54
C ASN A 521 11.26 -17.69 36.16
N GLY A 522 10.89 -16.60 35.46
CA GLY A 522 11.74 -15.50 35.03
C GLY A 522 12.44 -15.67 33.68
N PHE A 523 12.34 -16.86 33.06
CA PHE A 523 13.04 -17.16 31.80
C PHE A 523 12.08 -17.36 30.63
N GLY A 524 12.51 -16.88 29.46
CA GLY A 524 11.82 -17.10 28.18
C GLY A 524 12.49 -18.17 27.33
N ILE A 525 11.73 -18.86 26.48
CA ILE A 525 12.26 -19.79 25.48
C ILE A 525 11.68 -19.47 24.10
N LEU A 526 12.55 -19.19 23.15
CA LEU A 526 12.21 -19.03 21.73
C LEU A 526 12.36 -20.37 21.03
N LEU A 527 11.28 -20.85 20.40
CA LEU A 527 11.23 -22.09 19.65
C LEU A 527 11.17 -21.80 18.14
N ILE A 528 12.05 -22.44 17.38
CA ILE A 528 12.20 -22.23 15.93
C ILE A 528 12.10 -23.58 15.21
N HIS A 529 11.12 -23.71 14.32
CA HIS A 529 10.86 -24.93 13.54
C HIS A 529 11.81 -25.10 12.33
N GLY A 530 11.80 -26.28 11.71
CA GLY A 530 12.59 -26.62 10.53
C GLY A 530 12.01 -26.13 9.19
N LEU A 531 12.79 -26.27 8.11
CA LEU A 531 12.35 -25.94 6.75
C LEU A 531 11.13 -26.79 6.36
N LEU A 532 10.20 -26.20 5.61
CA LEU A 532 8.95 -26.84 5.15
C LEU A 532 7.91 -27.13 6.25
N ALA A 533 8.26 -26.98 7.53
CA ALA A 533 7.39 -27.22 8.67
C ALA A 533 6.57 -25.96 9.04
N SER A 534 6.02 -25.93 10.26
CA SER A 534 5.34 -24.78 10.85
C SER A 534 5.55 -24.79 12.38
N PRO A 535 5.11 -23.76 13.12
CA PRO A 535 5.15 -23.75 14.58
C PRO A 535 4.49 -24.96 15.25
N ALA A 536 3.61 -25.69 14.54
CA ALA A 536 3.04 -26.94 15.03
C ALA A 536 4.12 -27.96 15.46
N GLU A 537 5.26 -28.01 14.76
CA GLU A 537 6.38 -28.94 15.02
C GLU A 537 6.97 -28.80 16.43
N VAL A 538 6.92 -27.59 16.99
CA VAL A 538 7.52 -27.26 18.29
C VAL A 538 6.49 -26.97 19.38
N ARG A 539 5.18 -27.02 19.04
CA ARG A 539 4.11 -26.53 19.91
C ARG A 539 3.94 -27.36 21.18
N ASP A 540 3.98 -28.68 21.07
CA ASP A 540 3.80 -29.55 22.24
C ASP A 540 4.97 -29.46 23.21
N TYR A 541 6.20 -29.33 22.68
CA TYR A 541 7.34 -29.03 23.52
C TYR A 541 7.21 -27.65 24.20
N GLY A 542 6.69 -26.65 23.49
CA GLY A 542 6.39 -25.35 24.07
C GLY A 542 5.37 -25.38 25.20
N ARG A 543 4.32 -26.21 25.09
CA ARG A 543 3.35 -26.44 26.18
C ARG A 543 4.02 -27.09 27.40
N LYS A 544 4.88 -28.10 27.18
CA LYS A 544 5.66 -28.74 28.24
C LYS A 544 6.53 -27.72 28.97
N LEU A 545 7.31 -26.92 28.22
CA LEU A 545 8.16 -25.88 28.80
C LEU A 545 7.34 -24.84 29.58
N SER A 546 6.21 -24.40 29.07
CA SER A 546 5.35 -23.48 29.81
C SER A 546 4.82 -24.08 31.12
N SER A 547 4.52 -25.39 31.15
CA SER A 547 4.15 -26.08 32.39
C SER A 547 5.26 -26.09 33.45
N GLN A 548 6.53 -25.92 33.04
CA GLN A 548 7.70 -25.78 33.91
C GLN A 548 7.99 -24.31 34.30
N GLY A 549 7.11 -23.39 33.94
CA GLY A 549 7.18 -21.97 34.34
C GLY A 549 7.91 -21.06 33.35
N TYR A 550 8.26 -21.53 32.15
CA TYR A 550 8.86 -20.68 31.13
C TYR A 550 7.80 -19.89 30.35
N THR A 551 8.12 -18.65 29.98
CA THR A 551 7.39 -17.95 28.92
C THR A 551 7.90 -18.46 27.59
N VAL A 552 7.02 -18.98 26.73
CA VAL A 552 7.47 -19.65 25.51
C VAL A 552 6.88 -18.98 24.28
N MET A 553 7.72 -18.68 23.30
CA MET A 553 7.30 -18.18 22.00
C MET A 553 7.75 -19.14 20.89
N GLY A 554 6.79 -19.65 20.11
CA GLY A 554 7.07 -20.36 18.86
C GLY A 554 6.91 -19.41 17.68
N VAL A 555 7.98 -19.17 16.94
CA VAL A 555 7.97 -18.28 15.76
C VAL A 555 7.52 -19.04 14.53
N ARG A 556 6.82 -18.35 13.64
CA ARG A 556 6.53 -18.83 12.29
C ARG A 556 7.55 -18.22 11.35
N LEU A 557 8.31 -19.04 10.64
CA LEU A 557 9.17 -18.54 9.58
C LEU A 557 8.29 -18.10 8.39
N LYS A 558 8.59 -16.94 7.80
CA LYS A 558 7.82 -16.43 6.64
C LYS A 558 7.74 -17.47 5.51
N GLY A 559 6.58 -17.56 4.85
CA GLY A 559 6.26 -18.56 3.83
C GLY A 559 6.05 -19.99 4.32
N HIS A 560 6.16 -20.25 5.63
CA HIS A 560 5.92 -21.56 6.22
C HIS A 560 4.53 -21.66 6.86
N GLY A 561 3.97 -22.87 6.86
CA GLY A 561 2.63 -23.16 7.38
C GLY A 561 1.47 -22.63 6.50
N THR A 562 1.74 -22.26 5.25
CA THR A 562 0.75 -21.76 4.30
C THR A 562 0.82 -22.53 2.99
N SER A 563 1.73 -22.19 2.08
CA SER A 563 1.89 -22.86 0.78
C SER A 563 3.36 -22.95 0.39
N PRO A 564 3.80 -24.05 -0.26
CA PRO A 564 5.15 -24.13 -0.84
C PRO A 564 5.41 -23.02 -1.88
N TYR A 565 4.38 -22.46 -2.51
CA TYR A 565 4.51 -21.32 -3.41
C TYR A 565 4.84 -20.02 -2.68
N ALA A 566 4.34 -19.83 -1.46
CA ALA A 566 4.71 -18.68 -0.64
C ALA A 566 6.19 -18.76 -0.26
N LEU A 567 6.66 -19.95 0.15
CA LEU A 567 8.07 -20.18 0.48
C LEU A 567 9.02 -20.02 -0.70
N ARG A 568 8.60 -20.38 -1.92
CA ARG A 568 9.45 -20.33 -3.13
C ARG A 568 10.06 -18.95 -3.36
N ASP A 569 9.30 -17.89 -3.11
CA ASP A 569 9.69 -16.53 -3.51
C ASP A 569 10.47 -15.77 -2.42
N LEU A 570 10.75 -16.42 -1.28
CA LEU A 570 11.43 -15.83 -0.11
C LEU A 570 12.93 -16.14 -0.08
N SER A 571 13.70 -15.32 0.65
CA SER A 571 15.10 -15.56 0.94
C SER A 571 15.32 -15.99 2.39
N PHE A 572 16.52 -16.48 2.74
CA PHE A 572 16.78 -16.85 4.13
C PHE A 572 16.77 -15.65 5.08
N GLU A 573 17.04 -14.45 4.58
CA GLU A 573 16.97 -13.21 5.35
C GLU A 573 15.55 -12.94 5.87
N ASP A 574 14.52 -13.31 5.11
CA ASP A 574 13.10 -13.25 5.55
C ASP A 574 12.84 -14.20 6.75
N TRP A 575 13.48 -15.37 6.76
CA TRP A 575 13.35 -16.33 7.87
C TRP A 575 14.08 -15.85 9.12
N ASP A 576 15.29 -15.30 8.93
CA ASP A 576 16.11 -14.70 9.98
C ASP A 576 15.43 -13.48 10.63
N GLU A 577 14.72 -12.67 9.83
CA GLU A 577 13.87 -11.58 10.33
C GLU A 577 12.73 -12.09 11.21
N SER A 578 12.03 -13.17 10.81
CA SER A 578 10.98 -13.81 11.62
C SER A 578 11.50 -14.22 13.02
N VAL A 579 12.73 -14.75 13.07
CA VAL A 579 13.39 -15.14 14.33
C VAL A 579 13.76 -13.91 15.17
N ARG A 580 14.30 -12.86 14.57
CA ARG A 580 14.61 -11.59 15.26
C ARG A 580 13.34 -10.94 15.82
N HIS A 581 12.23 -10.94 15.09
CA HIS A 581 10.96 -10.41 15.56
C HIS A 581 10.47 -11.13 16.80
N GLY A 582 10.45 -12.47 16.75
CA GLY A 582 10.07 -13.29 17.90
C GLY A 582 10.97 -13.09 19.11
N PHE A 583 12.30 -13.05 18.92
CA PHE A 583 13.24 -12.76 20.00
C PHE A 583 12.96 -11.38 20.63
N ASN A 584 12.75 -10.36 19.79
CA ASN A 584 12.48 -9.00 20.24
C ASN A 584 11.09 -8.81 20.88
N ILE A 585 10.13 -9.70 20.63
CA ILE A 585 8.86 -9.75 21.36
C ILE A 585 9.11 -10.41 22.72
N LEU A 586 9.72 -11.60 22.71
CA LEU A 586 9.90 -12.41 23.91
C LEU A 586 10.79 -11.74 24.97
N LYS A 587 11.83 -10.99 24.57
CA LYS A 587 12.73 -10.29 25.50
C LYS A 587 12.04 -9.22 26.36
N ILE A 588 10.87 -8.75 25.95
CA ILE A 588 10.08 -7.79 26.74
C ILE A 588 9.39 -8.49 27.92
N HIS A 589 9.18 -9.80 27.83
CA HIS A 589 8.51 -10.59 28.86
C HIS A 589 9.47 -11.20 29.89
N CYS A 590 10.77 -11.33 29.57
CA CYS A 590 11.74 -12.04 30.40
C CYS A 590 13.16 -11.45 30.28
N ASP A 591 13.88 -11.39 31.40
CA ASP A 591 15.26 -10.85 31.46
C ASP A 591 16.30 -11.76 30.79
N LYS A 592 16.04 -13.08 30.80
CA LYS A 592 16.93 -14.09 30.23
C LYS A 592 16.17 -15.06 29.35
N LEU A 593 16.76 -15.37 28.21
CA LEU A 593 16.16 -16.16 27.14
C LEU A 593 17.01 -17.37 26.79
N PHE A 594 16.36 -18.45 26.38
CA PHE A 594 16.99 -19.55 25.66
C PHE A 594 16.42 -19.62 24.24
N ILE A 595 17.23 -20.13 23.31
CA ILE A 595 16.76 -20.51 21.98
C ILE A 595 16.82 -22.02 21.85
N VAL A 596 15.75 -22.63 21.35
CA VAL A 596 15.76 -24.03 20.88
C VAL A 596 15.29 -24.06 19.44
N GLY A 597 16.19 -24.44 18.53
CA GLY A 597 15.91 -24.53 17.11
C GLY A 597 16.06 -25.95 16.57
N PHE A 598 15.14 -26.37 15.72
CA PHE A 598 15.17 -27.67 15.04
C PHE A 598 15.58 -27.54 13.58
N SER A 599 16.50 -28.36 13.12
CA SER A 599 17.02 -28.40 11.75
C SER A 599 17.45 -26.99 11.28
N THR A 600 16.82 -26.45 10.25
CA THR A 600 17.00 -25.05 9.81
C THR A 600 16.81 -24.02 10.92
N GLY A 601 15.86 -24.23 11.82
CA GLY A 601 15.65 -23.40 13.01
C GLY A 601 16.84 -23.42 13.96
N GLY A 602 17.59 -24.53 14.02
CA GLY A 602 18.84 -24.62 14.78
C GLY A 602 19.93 -23.72 14.19
N VAL A 603 20.06 -23.69 12.86
CA VAL A 603 21.00 -22.80 12.16
C VAL A 603 20.64 -21.32 12.39
N LEU A 604 19.35 -20.97 12.28
CA LEU A 604 18.88 -19.61 12.58
C LEU A 604 19.12 -19.20 14.04
N GLY A 605 18.90 -20.13 14.98
CA GLY A 605 19.18 -19.89 16.40
C GLY A 605 20.67 -19.62 16.67
N LEU A 606 21.57 -20.40 16.04
CA LEU A 606 23.01 -20.17 16.12
C LEU A 606 23.43 -18.84 15.47
N LYS A 607 22.84 -18.50 14.32
CA LYS A 607 23.07 -17.22 13.66
C LYS A 607 22.67 -16.03 14.55
N LEU A 608 21.53 -16.11 15.25
CA LEU A 608 21.14 -15.07 16.21
C LEU A 608 22.13 -15.01 17.38
N ALA A 609 22.53 -16.17 17.91
CA ALA A 609 23.47 -16.27 19.03
C ALA A 609 24.86 -15.69 18.71
N ALA A 610 25.28 -15.68 17.44
CA ALA A 610 26.54 -15.06 17.02
C ALA A 610 26.58 -13.54 17.23
N ASN A 611 25.41 -12.88 17.34
CA ASN A 611 25.34 -11.46 17.71
C ASN A 611 25.52 -11.22 19.23
N ASN A 612 25.68 -12.28 20.03
CA ASN A 612 25.79 -12.29 21.48
C ASN A 612 24.82 -11.32 22.21
N PRO A 613 23.48 -11.47 22.05
CA PRO A 613 22.53 -10.63 22.78
C PRO A 613 22.69 -10.83 24.30
N PRO A 614 22.71 -9.75 25.10
CA PRO A 614 22.91 -9.84 26.55
C PRO A 614 21.81 -10.62 27.29
N GLU A 615 20.61 -10.70 26.71
CA GLU A 615 19.49 -11.47 27.24
C GLU A 615 19.65 -12.98 27.02
N LEU A 616 20.51 -13.42 26.09
CA LEU A 616 20.63 -14.83 25.73
C LEU A 616 21.47 -15.62 26.76
N ALA A 617 20.85 -16.60 27.40
CA ALA A 617 21.47 -17.47 28.42
C ALA A 617 21.96 -18.81 27.87
N GLY A 618 21.47 -19.23 26.71
CA GLY A 618 21.88 -20.48 26.07
C GLY A 618 21.17 -20.72 24.73
N VAL A 619 21.83 -21.44 23.85
CA VAL A 619 21.26 -21.87 22.55
C VAL A 619 21.35 -23.38 22.41
N VAL A 620 20.28 -23.97 21.90
CA VAL A 620 20.15 -25.41 21.63
C VAL A 620 19.80 -25.56 20.16
N ALA A 621 20.66 -26.24 19.39
CA ALA A 621 20.40 -26.55 18.00
C ALA A 621 20.30 -28.06 17.81
N VAL A 622 19.15 -28.50 17.31
CA VAL A 622 18.79 -29.91 17.12
C VAL A 622 18.88 -30.24 15.62
N THR A 623 19.58 -31.31 15.25
CA THR A 623 19.70 -31.86 13.87
C THR A 623 20.08 -30.85 12.78
N VAL A 624 21.09 -30.01 13.00
CA VAL A 624 21.52 -28.95 12.05
C VAL A 624 21.94 -29.50 10.67
N PRO A 625 21.33 -29.05 9.55
CA PRO A 625 21.49 -29.69 8.24
C PRO A 625 22.69 -29.17 7.44
N VAL A 626 23.92 -29.54 7.82
CA VAL A 626 25.15 -29.12 7.09
C VAL A 626 25.46 -30.03 5.91
N LYS A 627 25.33 -31.35 6.15
CA LYS A 627 25.45 -32.41 5.15
C LYS A 627 24.15 -33.20 5.15
N PHE A 628 23.68 -33.53 3.96
CA PHE A 628 22.51 -34.39 3.78
C PHE A 628 22.93 -35.81 3.45
N THR A 629 22.18 -36.79 3.96
CA THR A 629 22.40 -38.22 3.68
C THR A 629 22.24 -38.52 2.19
N ASN A 630 21.32 -37.82 1.50
CA ASN A 630 21.24 -37.83 0.04
C ASN A 630 21.99 -36.62 -0.56
N PRO A 631 23.11 -36.84 -1.27
CA PRO A 631 23.91 -35.78 -1.88
C PRO A 631 23.16 -34.96 -2.95
N ALA A 632 22.04 -35.46 -3.49
CA ALA A 632 21.22 -34.73 -4.45
C ALA A 632 20.69 -33.40 -3.88
N PHE A 633 20.43 -33.34 -2.56
CA PHE A 633 20.04 -32.09 -1.88
C PHE A 633 21.19 -31.07 -1.82
N MET A 634 22.45 -31.52 -1.95
CA MET A 634 23.64 -30.68 -2.00
C MET A 634 24.03 -30.25 -3.43
N LEU A 635 23.56 -30.97 -4.46
CA LEU A 635 23.96 -30.80 -5.86
C LEU A 635 23.38 -29.54 -6.52
N VAL A 636 22.47 -28.83 -5.87
CA VAL A 636 21.81 -27.61 -6.38
C VAL A 636 22.80 -26.42 -6.56
N SER A 637 24.09 -26.56 -6.24
CA SER A 637 25.08 -25.46 -6.42
C SER A 637 26.54 -25.92 -6.53
N LEU A 638 27.02 -26.22 -7.73
CA LEU A 638 28.43 -26.53 -8.00
C LEU A 638 29.09 -25.63 -9.07
N LEU A 639 28.59 -24.41 -9.31
CA LEU A 639 29.22 -23.46 -10.24
C LEU A 639 29.36 -22.06 -9.63
N HIS A 640 30.59 -21.61 -9.43
CA HIS A 640 30.99 -20.38 -8.71
C HIS A 640 30.72 -19.04 -9.45
N ASN A 641 29.96 -19.03 -10.55
CA ASN A 641 29.62 -17.80 -11.28
C ASN A 641 28.16 -17.40 -11.04
N THR A 642 27.96 -16.31 -10.29
CA THR A 642 26.64 -15.79 -9.87
C THR A 642 25.69 -15.52 -11.04
N ASN A 643 26.20 -15.06 -12.20
CA ASN A 643 25.35 -14.77 -13.37
C ASN A 643 24.86 -16.05 -14.09
N ALA A 644 25.70 -17.07 -14.22
CA ALA A 644 25.31 -18.32 -14.89
C ALA A 644 24.29 -19.13 -14.07
N LEU A 645 24.34 -18.99 -12.74
CA LEU A 645 23.52 -19.76 -11.81
C LEU A 645 22.13 -19.16 -11.61
N VAL A 646 22.00 -17.82 -11.60
CA VAL A 646 20.69 -17.15 -11.69
C VAL A 646 19.99 -17.58 -12.98
N HIS A 647 20.71 -17.67 -14.11
CA HIS A 647 20.15 -18.18 -15.36
C HIS A 647 19.78 -19.67 -15.29
N TRP A 648 20.54 -20.51 -14.58
CA TRP A 648 20.22 -21.93 -14.39
C TRP A 648 18.99 -22.14 -13.49
N VAL A 649 18.91 -21.46 -12.34
CA VAL A 649 17.75 -21.49 -11.46
C VAL A 649 16.51 -20.98 -12.20
N SER A 650 16.63 -19.88 -12.94
CA SER A 650 15.54 -19.36 -13.79
C SER A 650 15.12 -20.37 -14.87
N SER A 651 16.07 -21.11 -15.44
CA SER A 651 15.82 -22.14 -16.46
C SER A 651 15.18 -23.41 -15.88
N PHE A 652 15.57 -23.80 -14.66
CA PHE A 652 15.02 -24.98 -13.97
C PHE A 652 13.68 -24.68 -13.29
N GLU A 653 13.48 -23.47 -12.76
CA GLU A 653 12.17 -22.96 -12.31
C GLU A 653 11.15 -22.95 -13.45
N GLY A 654 11.60 -22.72 -14.69
CA GLY A 654 10.79 -22.81 -15.89
C GLY A 654 10.39 -24.25 -16.31
N VAL A 655 11.09 -25.29 -15.81
CA VAL A 655 10.89 -26.70 -16.23
C VAL A 655 10.39 -27.60 -15.09
N LYS A 656 10.84 -27.40 -13.84
CA LYS A 656 10.41 -28.14 -12.63
C LYS A 656 10.69 -27.35 -11.33
N PRO A 657 9.81 -26.42 -10.90
CA PRO A 657 10.05 -25.55 -9.75
C PRO A 657 9.97 -26.25 -8.38
N PHE A 658 9.44 -27.48 -8.32
CA PHE A 658 9.26 -28.24 -7.08
C PHE A 658 9.82 -29.66 -7.17
N ILE A 659 10.31 -30.15 -6.04
CA ILE A 659 10.70 -31.53 -5.82
C ILE A 659 9.67 -32.18 -4.88
N GLU A 660 9.16 -33.35 -5.25
CA GLU A 660 8.21 -34.08 -4.41
C GLU A 660 8.91 -34.55 -3.11
N ASN A 661 8.24 -34.34 -1.99
CA ASN A 661 8.67 -34.70 -0.64
C ASN A 661 7.73 -35.76 -0.07
N LYS A 662 8.29 -36.76 0.61
CA LYS A 662 7.53 -37.72 1.43
C LYS A 662 7.83 -37.43 2.90
N PRO A 663 7.17 -36.41 3.49
CA PRO A 663 7.47 -36.01 4.85
C PRO A 663 7.05 -37.07 5.86
N GLU A 664 7.81 -37.13 6.95
CA GLU A 664 7.49 -37.89 8.14
C GLU A 664 6.17 -37.45 8.79
N HIS A 665 5.87 -36.15 8.74
CA HIS A 665 4.65 -35.53 9.29
C HIS A 665 3.91 -34.74 8.20
N PRO A 666 3.08 -35.40 7.36
CA PRO A 666 2.43 -34.78 6.19
C PRO A 666 1.33 -33.76 6.51
N ASP A 667 0.91 -33.69 7.77
CA ASP A 667 -0.01 -32.71 8.33
C ASP A 667 0.68 -31.38 8.69
N ILE A 668 2.01 -31.38 8.85
CA ILE A 668 2.81 -30.21 9.25
C ILE A 668 3.77 -29.78 8.14
N ASN A 669 4.37 -30.72 7.41
CA ASN A 669 5.38 -30.44 6.40
C ASN A 669 4.80 -30.36 4.98
N TYR A 670 5.34 -29.46 4.16
CA TYR A 670 5.01 -29.42 2.74
C TYR A 670 5.40 -30.70 2.00
N ARG A 671 4.52 -31.13 1.10
CA ARG A 671 4.75 -32.26 0.18
C ARG A 671 5.56 -31.89 -1.06
N ASN A 672 5.78 -30.60 -1.30
CA ASN A 672 6.57 -30.09 -2.41
C ASN A 672 7.64 -29.13 -1.88
N ILE A 673 8.90 -29.40 -2.19
CA ILE A 673 10.05 -28.59 -1.82
C ILE A 673 10.33 -27.60 -2.94
N PRO A 674 10.25 -26.28 -2.71
CA PRO A 674 10.70 -25.31 -3.69
C PRO A 674 12.22 -25.43 -3.85
N VAL A 675 12.73 -25.55 -5.08
CA VAL A 675 14.18 -25.66 -5.33
C VAL A 675 14.93 -24.44 -4.78
N ARG A 676 14.32 -23.25 -4.90
CA ARG A 676 14.86 -22.01 -4.32
C ARG A 676 14.99 -22.06 -2.80
N ALA A 677 14.07 -22.70 -2.08
CA ALA A 677 14.16 -22.83 -0.63
C ALA A 677 15.41 -23.64 -0.20
N LEU A 678 15.80 -24.67 -0.97
CA LEU A 678 17.04 -25.42 -0.72
C LEU A 678 18.29 -24.56 -0.98
N TYR A 679 18.25 -23.72 -2.02
CA TYR A 679 19.32 -22.76 -2.30
C TYR A 679 19.49 -21.75 -1.15
N GLU A 680 18.40 -21.19 -0.66
CA GLU A 680 18.40 -20.25 0.46
C GLU A 680 18.86 -20.90 1.77
N LEU A 681 18.46 -22.15 2.03
CA LEU A 681 18.99 -22.93 3.17
C LEU A 681 20.51 -23.07 3.09
N ARG A 682 21.07 -23.36 1.91
CA ARG A 682 22.53 -23.43 1.73
C ARG A 682 23.20 -22.08 1.96
N ARG A 683 22.63 -20.98 1.46
CA ARG A 683 23.13 -19.62 1.72
C ARG A 683 23.16 -19.32 3.22
N LEU A 684 22.08 -19.68 3.94
CA LEU A 684 22.00 -19.54 5.40
C LEU A 684 23.11 -20.32 6.11
N ILE A 685 23.32 -21.60 5.75
CA ILE A 685 24.37 -22.43 6.35
C ILE A 685 25.74 -21.82 6.11
N GLN A 686 26.06 -21.47 4.87
CA GLN A 686 27.36 -20.85 4.51
C GLN A 686 27.60 -19.55 5.27
N HIS A 687 26.58 -18.71 5.36
CA HIS A 687 26.66 -17.45 6.08
C HIS A 687 26.81 -17.66 7.59
N THR A 688 26.09 -18.63 8.17
CA THR A 688 26.16 -18.94 9.61
C THR A 688 27.50 -19.58 9.98
N GLU A 689 28.03 -20.47 9.14
CA GLU A 689 29.34 -21.10 9.36
C GLU A 689 30.48 -20.10 9.54
N ALA A 690 30.41 -18.96 8.83
CA ALA A 690 31.40 -17.89 8.95
C ALA A 690 31.33 -17.15 10.29
N LEU A 691 30.17 -17.21 10.98
CA LEU A 691 29.90 -16.49 12.23
C LEU A 691 29.95 -17.41 13.48
N LEU A 692 30.05 -18.72 13.32
CA LEU A 692 30.03 -19.67 14.44
C LEU A 692 31.15 -19.40 15.47
N GLY A 693 32.30 -18.92 15.00
CA GLY A 693 33.44 -18.57 15.86
C GLY A 693 33.15 -17.41 16.81
N ASP A 694 32.19 -16.55 16.49
CA ASP A 694 31.81 -15.38 17.29
C ASP A 694 30.82 -15.73 18.40
N ILE A 695 30.26 -16.95 18.41
CA ILE A 695 29.29 -17.36 19.43
C ILE A 695 30.01 -17.56 20.77
N GLU A 696 29.68 -16.75 21.78
CA GLU A 696 30.19 -16.92 23.15
C GLU A 696 29.20 -17.64 24.08
N THR A 697 27.92 -17.60 23.69
CA THR A 697 26.78 -18.13 24.46
C THR A 697 26.90 -19.64 24.70
N PRO A 698 26.59 -20.16 25.90
CA PRO A 698 26.53 -21.60 26.15
C PRO A 698 25.68 -22.33 25.11
N THR A 699 26.23 -23.36 24.49
CA THR A 699 25.62 -24.02 23.32
C THR A 699 25.48 -25.53 23.50
N LEU A 700 24.32 -26.08 23.18
CA LEU A 700 24.09 -27.52 23.07
C LEU A 700 23.73 -27.88 21.63
N LEU A 701 24.44 -28.84 21.05
CA LEU A 701 24.07 -29.50 19.81
C LEU A 701 23.52 -30.88 20.11
N VAL A 702 22.31 -31.18 19.60
CA VAL A 702 21.67 -32.50 19.70
C VAL A 702 21.48 -33.06 18.30
N TYR A 703 21.81 -34.33 18.07
CA TYR A 703 21.60 -34.97 16.77
C TYR A 703 21.20 -36.44 16.93
N ALA A 704 20.48 -36.98 15.95
CA ALA A 704 20.14 -38.40 15.89
C ALA A 704 21.29 -39.19 15.24
N ASP A 705 21.62 -40.35 15.80
CA ASP A 705 22.71 -41.21 15.31
C ASP A 705 22.40 -41.89 13.96
N GLN A 706 21.12 -42.03 13.60
CA GLN A 706 20.65 -42.67 12.37
C GLN A 706 19.64 -41.81 11.60
N ASP A 707 19.85 -40.48 11.57
CA ASP A 707 18.99 -39.54 10.86
C ASP A 707 18.96 -39.82 9.32
N PRO A 708 17.77 -40.05 8.73
CA PRO A 708 17.65 -40.39 7.31
C PRO A 708 17.82 -39.18 6.37
N ILE A 709 17.76 -37.96 6.90
CA ILE A 709 17.79 -36.70 6.13
C ILE A 709 19.15 -36.01 6.28
N VAL A 710 19.59 -35.82 7.52
CA VAL A 710 20.81 -35.06 7.87
C VAL A 710 21.89 -36.02 8.34
N ALA A 711 23.08 -35.90 7.78
CA ALA A 711 24.19 -36.77 8.17
C ALA A 711 24.70 -36.38 9.59
N PRO A 712 24.93 -37.33 10.51
CA PRO A 712 25.39 -37.05 11.88
C PRO A 712 26.66 -36.18 11.97
N GLU A 713 27.55 -36.30 10.98
CA GLU A 713 28.79 -35.51 10.86
C GLU A 713 28.51 -34.00 10.78
N SER A 714 27.30 -33.60 10.40
CA SER A 714 26.87 -32.19 10.38
C SER A 714 27.02 -31.53 11.74
N ALA A 715 26.67 -32.25 12.82
CA ALA A 715 26.73 -31.72 14.17
C ALA A 715 28.19 -31.52 14.62
N GLU A 716 29.10 -32.41 14.25
CA GLU A 716 30.53 -32.29 14.54
C GLU A 716 31.17 -31.10 13.81
N ILE A 717 30.82 -30.88 12.53
CA ILE A 717 31.33 -29.75 11.75
C ILE A 717 31.00 -28.43 12.44
N PHE A 718 29.75 -28.25 12.88
CA PHE A 718 29.34 -27.05 13.60
C PHE A 718 29.96 -26.98 14.99
N PHE A 719 29.97 -28.09 15.75
CA PHE A 719 30.56 -28.14 17.09
C PHE A 719 32.00 -27.63 17.12
N ASN A 720 32.80 -28.06 16.14
CA ASN A 720 34.21 -27.69 16.06
C ASN A 720 34.43 -26.20 15.74
N LYS A 721 33.50 -25.57 15.01
CA LYS A 721 33.57 -24.15 14.63
C LYS A 721 33.01 -23.18 15.69
N ILE A 722 32.14 -23.65 16.59
CA ILE A 722 31.53 -22.80 17.62
C ILE A 722 32.59 -22.26 18.60
N GLY A 723 32.62 -20.94 18.79
CA GLY A 723 33.56 -20.24 19.68
C GLY A 723 33.27 -20.40 21.18
N ALA A 724 32.06 -20.85 21.54
CA ALA A 724 31.59 -20.88 22.92
C ALA A 724 32.46 -21.79 23.80
N LYS A 725 32.83 -21.28 24.98
CA LYS A 725 33.64 -22.04 25.94
C LYS A 725 32.86 -23.19 26.58
N ASP A 726 31.57 -22.98 26.86
CA ASP A 726 30.65 -24.04 27.27
C ASP A 726 29.84 -24.50 26.06
N LYS A 727 30.35 -25.53 25.38
CA LYS A 727 29.64 -26.21 24.31
C LYS A 727 29.54 -27.70 24.57
N GLN A 728 28.37 -28.27 24.28
CA GLN A 728 28.07 -29.70 24.45
C GLN A 728 27.56 -30.27 23.13
N LEU A 729 27.96 -31.51 22.83
CA LEU A 729 27.49 -32.28 21.67
C LEU A 729 26.89 -33.58 22.20
N GLN A 730 25.61 -33.83 21.92
CA GLN A 730 24.87 -34.98 22.41
C GLN A 730 24.23 -35.74 21.25
N ALA A 731 24.60 -37.01 21.11
CA ALA A 731 23.87 -37.93 20.24
C ALA A 731 22.65 -38.50 20.98
N VAL A 732 21.55 -38.71 20.27
CA VAL A 732 20.40 -39.48 20.72
C VAL A 732 20.16 -40.65 19.76
N THR A 733 19.72 -41.78 20.29
CA THR A 733 19.40 -42.96 19.47
C THR A 733 18.02 -42.79 18.83
N ALA A 734 18.01 -42.56 17.52
CA ALA A 734 16.80 -42.38 16.73
C ALA A 734 17.09 -42.59 15.23
N ASP A 735 16.14 -43.19 14.53
CA ASP A 735 16.19 -43.52 13.09
C ASP A 735 15.32 -42.58 12.23
N ARG A 736 14.94 -41.44 12.80
CA ARG A 736 14.03 -40.44 12.20
C ARG A 736 14.56 -39.03 12.40
N HIS A 737 14.21 -38.13 11.50
CA HIS A 737 14.65 -36.74 11.57
C HIS A 737 13.91 -35.96 12.68
N GLY A 738 12.62 -36.23 12.87
CA GLY A 738 11.68 -35.51 13.76
C GLY A 738 11.91 -35.65 15.27
N ILE A 739 13.15 -35.81 15.75
CA ILE A 739 13.45 -36.16 17.15
C ILE A 739 12.94 -35.16 18.19
N LEU A 740 12.81 -33.87 17.84
CA LEU A 740 12.29 -32.87 18.75
C LEU A 740 10.77 -32.98 18.90
N MET A 741 10.04 -33.08 17.80
CA MET A 741 8.57 -33.17 17.84
C MET A 741 8.12 -34.45 18.52
N GLU A 742 8.76 -35.57 18.21
CA GLU A 742 8.40 -36.91 18.70
C GLU A 742 9.06 -37.26 20.03
N ASN A 743 9.93 -36.38 20.55
CA ASN A 743 10.72 -36.62 21.77
C ASN A 743 11.51 -37.95 21.71
N LEU A 744 12.03 -38.32 20.55
CA LEU A 744 12.81 -39.55 20.38
C LEU A 744 14.13 -39.47 21.15
N GLY A 745 14.60 -40.60 21.67
CA GLY A 745 15.82 -40.67 22.47
C GLY A 745 15.84 -39.73 23.68
N GLU A 746 14.66 -39.43 24.24
CA GLU A 746 14.47 -38.48 25.35
C GLU A 746 15.03 -37.08 25.07
N THR A 747 14.96 -36.62 23.81
CA THR A 747 15.47 -35.33 23.36
C THR A 747 15.02 -34.17 24.27
N TRP A 748 13.76 -34.14 24.72
CA TRP A 748 13.29 -33.09 25.63
C TRP A 748 13.99 -33.13 26.99
N ALA A 749 14.33 -34.31 27.52
CA ALA A 749 15.02 -34.42 28.81
C ALA A 749 16.47 -33.91 28.71
N VAL A 750 17.15 -34.20 27.60
CA VAL A 750 18.49 -33.67 27.29
C VAL A 750 18.48 -32.14 27.26
N ILE A 751 17.50 -31.56 26.56
CA ILE A 751 17.38 -30.11 26.43
C ILE A 751 17.02 -29.46 27.78
N ASP A 752 16.04 -30.01 28.50
CA ASP A 752 15.64 -29.54 29.84
C ASP A 752 16.84 -29.53 30.80
N ALA A 753 17.66 -30.59 30.80
CA ALA A 753 18.85 -30.70 31.65
C ALA A 753 19.87 -29.59 31.36
N PHE A 754 20.12 -29.29 30.09
CA PHE A 754 20.98 -28.18 29.69
C PHE A 754 20.43 -26.84 30.15
N ILE A 755 19.15 -26.56 29.89
CA ILE A 755 18.50 -25.30 30.29
C ILE A 755 18.58 -25.13 31.81
N GLN A 756 18.25 -26.16 32.59
CA GLN A 756 18.30 -26.10 34.05
C GLN A 756 19.72 -25.89 34.58
N LYS A 757 20.74 -26.50 33.96
CA LYS A 757 22.15 -26.27 34.31
C LYS A 757 22.54 -24.81 34.11
N GLN A 758 22.17 -24.20 32.99
CA GLN A 758 22.53 -22.80 32.70
C GLN A 758 21.77 -21.81 33.59
N ARG A 759 20.52 -22.09 33.95
CA ARG A 759 19.75 -21.24 34.89
C ARG A 759 20.36 -21.15 36.28
N ARG A 760 21.01 -22.22 36.75
CA ARG A 760 21.61 -22.27 38.09
C ARG A 760 22.98 -21.59 38.18
N ARG A 761 23.55 -21.15 37.06
CA ARG A 761 24.83 -20.43 37.09
C ARG A 761 24.61 -19.00 37.60
N PRO A 762 25.42 -18.52 38.55
CA PRO A 762 25.39 -17.11 38.94
C PRO A 762 25.78 -16.26 37.74
N SER A 763 24.92 -15.29 37.40
CA SER A 763 25.19 -14.32 36.35
C SER A 763 26.44 -13.51 36.72
N PRO A 764 27.41 -13.25 35.82
CA PRO A 764 28.59 -12.42 36.11
C PRO A 764 28.29 -10.93 36.41
N MET A 765 27.02 -10.54 36.51
CA MET A 765 26.59 -9.18 36.80
C MET A 765 25.37 -9.24 37.73
N SER A 766 25.62 -9.48 39.02
CA SER A 766 24.75 -8.93 40.07
C SER A 766 25.41 -7.64 40.55
N LEU A 767 25.23 -6.56 39.80
CA LEU A 767 25.35 -5.25 40.42
C LEU A 767 24.23 -5.15 41.46
N THR A 768 24.63 -4.74 42.65
CA THR A 768 23.86 -4.51 43.86
C THR A 768 22.47 -3.93 43.58
N PRO A 769 21.42 -4.34 44.32
CA PRO A 769 20.11 -3.72 44.17
C PRO A 769 20.22 -2.22 44.49
N VAL A 770 19.64 -1.40 43.61
CA VAL A 770 19.60 0.09 43.64
C VAL A 770 18.94 0.65 44.91
N THR A 771 18.55 -0.18 45.86
CA THR A 771 18.02 0.22 47.17
C THR A 771 19.06 0.73 48.18
N GLU A 772 20.37 0.55 47.93
CA GLU A 772 21.41 1.08 48.84
C GLU A 772 21.96 2.47 48.45
N LEU A 773 21.81 2.92 47.20
CA LEU A 773 22.33 4.23 46.78
C LEU A 773 21.45 5.43 47.22
N ILE A 774 20.29 5.18 47.84
CA ILE A 774 19.38 6.22 48.34
C ILE A 774 19.64 6.56 49.83
N LYS A 775 20.46 5.77 50.54
CA LYS A 775 20.79 6.06 51.96
C LYS A 775 22.02 6.93 52.18
N GLU A 776 22.92 7.05 51.20
CA GLU A 776 24.15 7.87 51.32
C GLU A 776 24.00 9.31 50.79
N ILE A 777 22.83 9.69 50.26
CA ILE A 777 22.51 11.08 49.89
C ILE A 777 21.59 11.74 50.95
N ALA A 778 21.26 11.01 52.03
CA ALA A 778 20.41 11.47 53.13
C ALA A 778 21.06 11.28 54.52
N SER A 779 22.38 11.48 54.60
CA SER A 779 23.17 11.72 55.82
C SER A 779 24.20 12.80 55.54
#